data_AF-A0A1V9ZZC2-F1
#
_entry.id   AF-A0A1V9ZZC2-F1
#
_cell.length_a   1.000
_cell.length_b   1.000
_cell.length_c   1.000
_cell.angle_alpha   90.00
_cell.angle_beta   90.00
_cell.angle_gamma   90.00
#
_symmetry.space_group_name_H-M   'P 1'
#
loop_
_entity.id
_entity.type
_entity.pdbx_description
1 polymer ?
#
loop_
_entity_poly.entity_id
_entity_poly.type
_entity_poly.pdbx_seq_one_letter_code
_entity_poly.pdbx_strand_id
1 'polypeptide(L)'
;MTSVALTEPVPLTIEGSFSIAIANIHLNDGIDQASLDDPSSLIPVWCGIEIFTAKESNIGWWYAVNEENKRKVQTVLVQLSASTEENDTPVVSFDYLQSSKPFSLTDESLLQSLFKSFARISLYQGHTREKDSDALLGSHDIVFLPFIFGNTQNVIPMKIGIATLEAALAFDLVFFEYFKQFKAITITSLSVFNIPTEWRMVLKDGDDPQLLCDDADKNTTKVSVSLKLPIAQSTDIPETTITFDGRLAYDSSKEADTAWYIRFPMDMPMAFALSDAQIEAFIETIESDRSVALSLTRSLGADTWNATAKLPLDKFLIPGNFSSAIIEPLKRGLVPTRESLEESVTKAANNDEKKKAQLALNDYENMLTRYAGHAAVYLSANTLVELSLCFYPEALVPLPPVPLPPAKSIAEYIPPREPLQAYPKHDAIATLRKEVRKILCILLKEYDKLFELPEESDEYALSKEDRRHKLIFHLNSSGIYFEFKEKLKKALVLVIREKFPTIVNDFPTHKEPLGQVDVNTRQTKTLFYADLYSFLMEEVHVVLNHVFSTAEGERSTMDLLDATSQVSPESIKIKLKSLAQQAWESEVNTQLKKAKTCHLDRIALAEKHAALLGGHQADVWFDFALFYLRTLDLEKASNCLRDCLSCDTNHIQAIQAYGSLLCYYKDFGGADIVLKNGLALVKSTCAPQEVQARSHALLAIYYTTADRDPTGNLCLHELLQALFLVKQANSFFSPTTVCIEIAAYYESLRLDSLASIALELGAKLMKVKAVWSTEMWTTQKFVQASIQLRNQEYEGAWQSLQEAIEKDQEYADAWYLKGIVATRQIKPLDAIKSFRYALTHITHLRQEYHLPLHLHLGALYMHHQQWSEAKAIFLNSCEEASNASSWLGVGVVCIRQEDWEGAEMALAEANILDNTNAEVWGYLTLACLHSFPPRPEQADQALEQALRYELANSTLLREIGNGYVALEKLETAEGLLRRSLVHGDSSLTRKTLADVLSAQNCAETALIEYQRALARCESMDERAELLSKCVGLLETIGRFEEANEYREMALHQEEGAASEAVMLQNDKENEIETESDSIAANNKM
;
A
#
# COMPACT_ATOMS: atom_id res chain seq x y z
N MET A 1 0.94 -29.85 -17.33
CA MET A 1 0.36 -28.92 -18.31
C MET A 1 0.16 -27.60 -17.59
N THR A 2 1.01 -26.63 -17.89
CA THR A 2 1.01 -25.29 -17.30
C THR A 2 -0.13 -24.49 -17.89
N SER A 3 -1.07 -24.04 -17.06
CA SER A 3 -2.06 -23.04 -17.47
C SER A 3 -1.32 -21.78 -17.92
N VAL A 4 -1.77 -21.14 -18.99
CA VAL A 4 -1.26 -19.83 -19.43
C VAL A 4 -2.49 -18.95 -19.57
N ALA A 5 -2.50 -17.80 -18.91
CA ALA A 5 -3.52 -16.79 -19.15
C ALA A 5 -3.10 -16.04 -20.42
N LEU A 6 -3.96 -16.09 -21.44
CA LEU A 6 -3.71 -15.48 -22.73
C LEU A 6 -4.69 -14.32 -22.89
N THR A 7 -4.18 -13.11 -23.05
CA THR A 7 -4.95 -11.90 -23.32
C THR A 7 -5.49 -11.94 -24.75
N GLU A 8 -6.75 -11.54 -24.95
CA GLU A 8 -7.30 -11.41 -26.30
C GLU A 8 -6.56 -10.28 -27.05
N PRO A 9 -5.99 -10.55 -28.23
CA PRO A 9 -5.27 -9.54 -28.99
C PRO A 9 -6.24 -8.51 -29.61
N VAL A 10 -5.89 -7.24 -29.52
CA VAL A 10 -6.67 -6.12 -30.06
C VAL A 10 -6.47 -6.04 -31.58
N PRO A 11 -7.54 -5.96 -32.40
CA PRO A 11 -7.40 -5.81 -33.85
C PRO A 11 -6.82 -4.44 -34.20
N LEU A 12 -5.69 -4.42 -34.89
CA LEU A 12 -5.08 -3.20 -35.46
C LEU A 12 -5.49 -3.06 -36.93
N THR A 13 -5.84 -1.84 -37.36
CA THR A 13 -5.96 -1.51 -38.78
C THR A 13 -4.56 -1.30 -39.37
N ILE A 14 -4.15 -2.19 -40.28
CA ILE A 14 -2.81 -2.22 -40.86
C ILE A 14 -2.90 -1.90 -42.37
N GLU A 15 -2.17 -0.89 -42.81
CA GLU A 15 -2.03 -0.53 -44.24
C GLU A 15 -0.74 -1.14 -44.82
N GLY A 16 -0.77 -1.57 -46.08
CA GLY A 16 0.39 -2.09 -46.81
C GLY A 16 0.52 -1.49 -48.21
N SER A 17 1.73 -1.52 -48.77
CA SER A 17 2.00 -1.15 -50.16
C SER A 17 3.10 -2.03 -50.77
N PHE A 18 3.26 -2.01 -52.09
CA PHE A 18 4.37 -2.67 -52.79
C PHE A 18 5.05 -1.73 -53.77
N SER A 19 6.32 -1.97 -54.07
CA SER A 19 7.10 -1.19 -55.03
C SER A 19 7.74 -2.07 -56.08
N ILE A 20 7.82 -1.55 -57.31
CA ILE A 20 8.52 -2.17 -58.43
C ILE A 20 9.65 -1.25 -58.82
N ALA A 21 10.86 -1.80 -58.81
CA ALA A 21 12.07 -1.14 -59.28
C ALA A 21 12.59 -1.81 -60.55
N ILE A 22 13.13 -1.03 -61.48
CA ILE A 22 13.89 -1.53 -62.64
C ILE A 22 15.26 -0.84 -62.59
N ALA A 23 16.30 -1.64 -62.38
CA ALA A 23 17.66 -1.14 -62.16
C ALA A 23 18.42 -1.03 -63.48
N ASN A 24 18.75 -2.16 -64.11
CA ASN A 24 19.61 -2.21 -65.30
C ASN A 24 18.98 -3.00 -66.45
N ILE A 25 19.36 -2.62 -67.66
CA ILE A 25 19.08 -3.38 -68.88
C ILE A 25 20.41 -3.82 -69.48
N HIS A 26 20.56 -5.13 -69.67
CA HIS A 26 21.70 -5.77 -70.32
C HIS A 26 21.31 -6.21 -71.72
N LEU A 27 22.06 -5.85 -72.75
CA LEU A 27 21.81 -6.39 -74.10
C LEU A 27 22.49 -7.76 -74.24
N ASN A 28 21.77 -8.75 -74.75
CA ASN A 28 22.31 -10.09 -74.98
C ASN A 28 23.06 -10.10 -76.32
N ASP A 29 24.31 -10.60 -76.34
CA ASP A 29 25.18 -10.63 -77.52
C ASP A 29 24.51 -11.33 -78.72
N GLY A 30 24.10 -10.52 -79.70
CA GLY A 30 23.40 -10.98 -80.90
C GLY A 30 23.00 -9.85 -81.85
N ILE A 31 23.71 -8.72 -81.82
CA ILE A 31 23.47 -7.58 -82.72
C ILE A 31 24.68 -7.48 -83.65
N ASP A 32 24.47 -7.53 -84.97
CA ASP A 32 25.50 -7.27 -85.97
C ASP A 32 26.08 -5.85 -85.73
N GLN A 33 27.36 -5.77 -85.36
CA GLN A 33 28.06 -4.51 -85.08
C GLN A 33 28.14 -3.55 -86.29
N ALA A 34 27.70 -3.97 -87.49
CA ALA A 34 27.77 -3.17 -88.71
C ALA A 34 26.64 -2.11 -88.86
N SER A 35 25.66 -2.03 -87.94
CA SER A 35 24.55 -1.06 -88.01
C SER A 35 24.57 0.03 -86.92
N LEU A 36 25.65 0.16 -86.14
CA LEU A 36 25.74 1.07 -84.98
C LEU A 36 26.85 2.13 -85.07
N ASP A 37 27.54 2.26 -86.21
CA ASP A 37 28.60 3.28 -86.42
C ASP A 37 28.07 4.69 -86.76
N ASP A 38 26.75 4.89 -86.75
CA ASP A 38 26.13 6.19 -86.98
C ASP A 38 25.63 6.76 -85.63
N PRO A 39 26.12 7.93 -85.14
CA PRO A 39 25.67 8.51 -83.86
C PRO A 39 24.19 8.97 -83.89
N SER A 40 23.50 8.76 -85.01
CA SER A 40 22.06 8.90 -85.19
C SER A 40 21.26 7.60 -84.96
N SER A 41 21.91 6.47 -84.63
CA SER A 41 21.31 5.14 -84.45
C SER A 41 21.01 4.75 -82.98
N LEU A 42 20.74 5.72 -82.11
CA LEU A 42 20.33 5.45 -80.73
C LEU A 42 18.95 4.79 -80.73
N ILE A 43 18.84 3.57 -80.17
CA ILE A 43 17.55 2.89 -80.03
C ILE A 43 16.88 3.41 -78.75
N PRO A 44 15.81 4.22 -78.84
CA PRO A 44 15.04 4.60 -77.66
C PRO A 44 14.25 3.40 -77.15
N VAL A 45 14.39 3.09 -75.87
CA VAL A 45 13.62 2.03 -75.24
C VAL A 45 12.96 2.56 -73.98
N TRP A 46 11.73 2.09 -73.75
CA TRP A 46 10.98 2.39 -72.53
C TRP A 46 10.24 1.14 -72.04
N CYS A 47 10.00 1.06 -70.74
CA CYS A 47 9.24 -0.04 -70.13
C CYS A 47 7.80 0.39 -69.85
N GLY A 48 6.83 -0.49 -70.08
CA GLY A 48 5.47 -0.37 -69.60
C GLY A 48 5.24 -1.35 -68.45
N ILE A 49 4.68 -0.88 -67.34
CA ILE A 49 4.36 -1.71 -66.17
C ILE A 49 2.86 -1.70 -65.96
N GLU A 50 2.27 -2.90 -65.92
CA GLU A 50 0.84 -3.09 -65.69
C GLU A 50 0.60 -4.10 -64.57
N ILE A 51 -0.34 -3.78 -63.69
CA ILE A 51 -0.75 -4.70 -62.62
C ILE A 51 -2.02 -5.41 -63.04
N PHE A 52 -1.99 -6.74 -63.00
CA PHE A 52 -3.15 -7.59 -63.29
C PHE A 52 -3.61 -8.30 -62.02
N THR A 53 -4.92 -8.47 -61.90
CA THR A 53 -5.54 -9.33 -60.90
C THR A 53 -6.28 -10.44 -61.66
N ALA A 54 -5.77 -11.66 -61.60
CA ALA A 54 -6.20 -12.78 -62.44
C ALA A 54 -6.15 -12.48 -63.97
N LYS A 55 -7.24 -11.96 -64.56
CA LYS A 55 -7.36 -11.65 -66.00
C LYS A 55 -7.72 -10.19 -66.30
N GLU A 56 -7.98 -9.37 -65.28
CA GLU A 56 -8.39 -7.97 -65.43
C GLU A 56 -7.24 -7.04 -65.03
N SER A 57 -7.09 -5.92 -65.75
CA SER A 57 -6.09 -4.90 -65.41
C SER A 57 -6.55 -4.08 -64.21
N ASN A 58 -5.75 -4.10 -63.13
CA ASN A 58 -6.09 -3.43 -61.89
C ASN A 58 -5.41 -2.05 -61.83
N ILE A 59 -6.11 -1.07 -62.40
CA ILE A 59 -5.64 0.32 -62.49
C ILE A 59 -5.68 1.02 -61.11
N GLY A 60 -6.54 0.54 -60.20
CA GLY A 60 -6.84 1.19 -58.92
C GLY A 60 -5.67 1.21 -57.93
N TRP A 61 -4.87 0.14 -57.89
CA TRP A 61 -3.71 0.02 -57.00
C TRP A 61 -2.46 0.75 -57.49
N TRP A 62 -2.33 0.92 -58.82
CA TRP A 62 -1.12 1.46 -59.44
C TRP A 62 -1.26 2.94 -59.85
N TYR A 63 -2.46 3.40 -60.26
CA TYR A 63 -2.69 4.78 -60.73
C TYR A 63 -3.89 5.46 -60.06
N ALA A 64 -3.85 6.80 -59.87
CA ALA A 64 -4.97 7.59 -59.36
C ALA A 64 -6.12 7.66 -60.39
N VAL A 65 -7.38 7.51 -59.93
CA VAL A 65 -8.58 7.40 -60.79
C VAL A 65 -8.81 8.64 -61.67
N ASN A 66 -8.22 9.79 -61.31
CA ASN A 66 -8.44 11.08 -61.98
C ASN A 66 -7.23 11.62 -62.79
N GLU A 67 -6.19 10.82 -63.04
CA GLU A 67 -5.00 11.26 -63.79
C GLU A 67 -4.70 10.41 -65.03
N GLU A 68 -5.66 10.29 -65.96
CA GLU A 68 -5.41 9.64 -67.27
C GLU A 68 -4.25 10.30 -68.04
N ASN A 69 -4.02 11.61 -67.84
CA ASN A 69 -2.92 12.34 -68.48
C ASN A 69 -1.52 12.04 -67.89
N LYS A 70 -1.42 11.46 -66.68
CA LYS A 70 -0.12 11.02 -66.12
C LYS A 70 0.28 9.60 -66.52
N ARG A 71 -0.56 8.87 -67.27
CA ARG A 71 -0.16 7.61 -67.95
C ARG A 71 1.03 7.81 -68.91
N LYS A 72 1.32 9.04 -69.34
CA LYS A 72 2.28 9.37 -70.41
C LYS A 72 3.74 9.65 -69.98
N VAL A 73 4.09 9.75 -68.69
CA VAL A 73 5.38 10.40 -68.31
C VAL A 73 6.31 9.63 -67.35
N GLN A 74 5.95 8.48 -66.76
CA GLN A 74 6.77 7.94 -65.66
C GLN A 74 7.84 6.90 -65.96
N THR A 75 7.88 6.27 -67.14
CA THR A 75 9.03 5.42 -67.48
C THR A 75 10.08 6.21 -68.24
N VAL A 76 11.31 6.13 -67.71
CA VAL A 76 12.47 6.83 -68.24
C VAL A 76 12.70 6.33 -69.67
N LEU A 77 12.80 7.25 -70.62
CA LEU A 77 13.21 6.91 -71.97
C LEU A 77 14.74 6.83 -71.96
N VAL A 78 15.25 5.62 -72.08
CA VAL A 78 16.67 5.36 -72.03
C VAL A 78 17.16 5.13 -73.46
N GLN A 79 18.26 5.80 -73.82
CA GLN A 79 18.88 5.61 -75.12
C GLN A 79 19.95 4.53 -74.99
N LEU A 80 19.79 3.44 -75.73
CA LEU A 80 20.80 2.40 -75.80
C LEU A 80 21.90 2.86 -76.77
N SER A 81 23.11 3.03 -76.25
CA SER A 81 24.33 3.26 -77.04
C SER A 81 25.25 2.03 -76.95
N ALA A 82 25.87 1.62 -78.05
CA ALA A 82 26.92 0.60 -78.03
C ALA A 82 28.17 1.16 -77.30
N SER A 83 28.65 0.47 -76.26
CA SER A 83 29.94 0.78 -75.63
C SER A 83 31.09 0.35 -76.55
N THR A 84 32.12 1.20 -76.68
CA THR A 84 33.29 0.97 -77.53
C THR A 84 34.47 0.28 -76.81
N GLU A 85 34.24 -0.42 -75.69
CA GLU A 85 35.31 -1.14 -74.98
C GLU A 85 35.10 -2.66 -75.04
N GLU A 86 36.10 -3.34 -75.60
CA GLU A 86 36.16 -4.81 -75.75
C GLU A 86 36.29 -5.48 -74.37
N ASN A 87 35.15 -5.76 -73.72
CA ASN A 87 34.86 -6.94 -72.87
C ASN A 87 33.74 -6.75 -71.83
N ASP A 88 33.07 -5.60 -71.76
CA ASP A 88 31.91 -5.40 -70.88
C ASP A 88 30.60 -5.35 -71.68
N THR A 89 29.63 -6.19 -71.34
CA THR A 89 28.25 -6.12 -71.86
C THR A 89 27.70 -4.72 -71.61
N PRO A 90 27.11 -4.03 -72.59
CA PRO A 90 26.58 -2.68 -72.38
C PRO A 90 25.44 -2.72 -71.37
N VAL A 91 25.70 -2.20 -70.17
CA VAL A 91 24.72 -2.03 -69.10
C VAL A 91 24.19 -0.62 -69.16
N VAL A 92 22.86 -0.46 -69.27
CA VAL A 92 22.23 0.86 -69.23
C VAL A 92 21.32 0.94 -68.02
N SER A 93 21.55 1.92 -67.13
CA SER A 93 20.72 2.12 -65.95
C SER A 93 19.37 2.72 -66.35
N PHE A 94 18.30 2.13 -65.82
CA PHE A 94 16.93 2.54 -66.05
C PHE A 94 16.37 3.35 -64.87
N ASP A 95 16.92 3.15 -63.66
CA ASP A 95 16.69 3.91 -62.43
C ASP A 95 15.21 4.25 -62.15
N TYR A 96 14.33 3.28 -62.38
CA TYR A 96 12.89 3.44 -62.15
C TYR A 96 12.50 2.80 -60.82
N LEU A 97 11.69 3.52 -60.03
CA LEU A 97 11.07 3.03 -58.80
C LEU A 97 9.68 3.64 -58.66
N GLN A 98 8.66 2.81 -58.52
CA GLN A 98 7.30 3.26 -58.21
C GLN A 98 6.68 2.37 -57.14
N SER A 99 6.01 3.00 -56.17
CA SER A 99 5.18 2.33 -55.17
C SER A 99 3.70 2.36 -55.57
N SER A 100 2.98 1.32 -55.17
CA SER A 100 1.53 1.24 -55.24
C SER A 100 0.89 2.23 -54.27
N LYS A 101 -0.42 2.46 -54.42
CA LYS A 101 -1.20 3.09 -53.35
C LYS A 101 -1.24 2.20 -52.11
N PRO A 102 -1.38 2.79 -50.91
CA PRO A 102 -1.65 2.01 -49.71
C PRO A 102 -3.00 1.32 -49.83
N PHE A 103 -3.06 0.07 -49.38
CA PHE A 103 -4.28 -0.72 -49.29
C PHE A 103 -4.42 -1.31 -47.88
N SER A 104 -5.66 -1.48 -47.42
CA SER A 104 -5.94 -2.08 -46.11
C SER A 104 -5.72 -3.58 -46.15
N LEU A 105 -4.87 -4.09 -45.26
CA LEU A 105 -4.57 -5.52 -45.16
C LEU A 105 -5.66 -6.30 -44.39
N THR A 106 -6.63 -5.60 -43.79
CA THR A 106 -7.76 -6.21 -43.06
C THR A 106 -8.92 -6.64 -43.96
N ASP A 107 -8.92 -6.28 -45.25
CA ASP A 107 -9.97 -6.65 -46.20
C ASP A 107 -9.70 -8.03 -46.82
N GLU A 108 -10.51 -9.02 -46.42
CA GLU A 108 -10.43 -10.42 -46.87
C GLU A 108 -10.52 -10.56 -48.40
N SER A 109 -11.36 -9.75 -49.05
CA SER A 109 -11.56 -9.81 -50.49
C SER A 109 -10.36 -9.27 -51.26
N LEU A 110 -9.73 -8.23 -50.73
CA LEU A 110 -8.56 -7.57 -51.31
C LEU A 110 -7.32 -8.45 -51.18
N LEU A 111 -7.13 -9.13 -50.04
CA LEU A 111 -6.00 -10.05 -49.82
C LEU A 111 -6.01 -11.23 -50.79
N GLN A 112 -7.18 -11.86 -50.98
CA GLN A 112 -7.34 -12.96 -51.94
C GLN A 112 -7.08 -12.51 -53.38
N SER A 113 -7.39 -11.26 -53.70
CA SER A 113 -7.11 -10.67 -55.01
C SER A 113 -5.60 -10.41 -55.20
N LEU A 114 -4.91 -9.94 -54.16
CA LEU A 114 -3.47 -9.70 -54.15
C LEU A 114 -2.67 -11.00 -54.36
N PHE A 115 -3.09 -12.10 -53.73
CA PHE A 115 -2.47 -13.42 -53.91
C PHE A 115 -2.58 -13.96 -55.35
N LYS A 116 -3.50 -13.43 -56.17
CA LYS A 116 -3.72 -13.82 -57.57
C LYS A 116 -3.20 -12.76 -58.56
N SER A 117 -2.46 -11.77 -58.07
CA SER A 117 -1.95 -10.66 -58.87
C SER A 117 -0.53 -10.88 -59.38
N PHE A 118 -0.24 -10.25 -60.52
CA PHE A 118 1.08 -10.22 -61.11
C PHE A 118 1.34 -8.86 -61.78
N ALA A 119 2.60 -8.44 -61.84
CA ALA A 119 3.03 -7.29 -62.62
C ALA A 119 3.59 -7.75 -63.97
N ARG A 120 3.05 -7.22 -65.06
CA ARG A 120 3.59 -7.40 -66.40
C ARG A 120 4.51 -6.24 -66.75
N ILE A 121 5.77 -6.55 -67.03
CA ILE A 121 6.77 -5.59 -67.49
C ILE A 121 7.00 -5.83 -68.98
N SER A 122 6.67 -4.84 -69.80
CA SER A 122 6.75 -4.89 -71.26
C SER A 122 7.79 -3.90 -71.76
N LEU A 123 8.70 -4.32 -72.63
CA LEU A 123 9.76 -3.49 -73.19
C LEU A 123 9.37 -3.01 -74.60
N TYR A 124 9.41 -1.71 -74.85
CA TYR A 124 9.02 -1.10 -76.13
C TYR A 124 10.17 -0.32 -76.76
N GLN A 125 10.29 -0.40 -78.07
CA GLN A 125 11.22 0.37 -78.90
C GLN A 125 10.46 1.51 -79.59
N GLY A 126 10.86 2.76 -79.30
CA GLY A 126 10.28 3.95 -79.91
C GLY A 126 10.33 5.20 -79.03
N HIS A 127 9.97 6.35 -79.61
CA HIS A 127 10.07 7.66 -78.95
C HIS A 127 8.71 8.19 -78.47
N THR A 128 7.61 7.56 -78.86
CA THR A 128 6.26 8.14 -78.67
C THR A 128 5.67 7.84 -77.29
N ARG A 129 6.18 6.80 -76.61
CA ARG A 129 5.70 6.28 -75.32
C ARG A 129 4.22 5.88 -75.38
N GLU A 130 3.77 5.48 -76.56
CA GLU A 130 2.40 5.04 -76.84
C GLU A 130 2.44 3.60 -77.36
N LYS A 131 1.66 2.72 -76.74
CA LYS A 131 1.70 1.26 -76.99
C LYS A 131 1.27 0.86 -78.40
N ASP A 132 0.42 1.68 -79.01
CA ASP A 132 -0.13 1.44 -80.34
C ASP A 132 0.82 1.90 -81.46
N SER A 133 1.79 2.76 -81.13
CA SER A 133 2.72 3.39 -82.08
C SER A 133 4.17 2.91 -81.94
N ASP A 134 4.62 2.53 -80.74
CA ASP A 134 5.97 1.98 -80.50
C ASP A 134 5.98 0.44 -80.56
N ALA A 135 7.07 -0.16 -81.02
CA ALA A 135 7.16 -1.61 -81.25
C ALA A 135 7.46 -2.38 -79.94
N LEU A 136 6.65 -3.39 -79.60
CA LEU A 136 6.88 -4.25 -78.43
C LEU A 136 8.03 -5.25 -78.70
N LEU A 137 9.09 -5.19 -77.88
CA LEU A 137 10.22 -6.12 -77.92
C LEU A 137 9.97 -7.41 -77.12
N GLY A 138 9.12 -7.35 -76.09
CA GLY A 138 8.69 -8.50 -75.30
C GLY A 138 8.09 -8.10 -73.96
N SER A 139 7.62 -9.08 -73.19
CA SER A 139 7.03 -8.86 -71.86
C SER A 139 7.31 -10.02 -70.91
N HIS A 140 7.39 -9.74 -69.62
CA HIS A 140 7.58 -10.73 -68.56
C HIS A 140 6.63 -10.48 -67.38
N ASP A 141 6.12 -11.56 -66.76
CA ASP A 141 5.16 -11.49 -65.66
C ASP A 141 5.83 -11.87 -64.33
N ILE A 142 5.77 -10.97 -63.34
CA ILE A 142 6.22 -11.21 -61.97
C ILE A 142 5.01 -11.46 -61.07
N VAL A 143 4.83 -12.69 -60.60
CA VAL A 143 3.73 -13.06 -59.69
C VAL A 143 3.99 -12.53 -58.28
N PHE A 144 2.97 -12.00 -57.62
CA PHE A 144 3.12 -11.33 -56.31
C PHE A 144 3.32 -12.30 -55.14
N LEU A 145 2.67 -13.47 -55.18
CA LEU A 145 2.60 -14.41 -54.06
C LEU A 145 3.96 -14.69 -53.37
N PRO A 146 5.05 -15.01 -54.10
CA PRO A 146 6.34 -15.34 -53.46
C PRO A 146 6.99 -14.15 -52.74
N PHE A 147 6.66 -12.91 -53.13
CA PHE A 147 7.26 -11.69 -52.59
C PHE A 147 6.49 -11.10 -51.42
N ILE A 148 5.27 -11.58 -51.16
CA ILE A 148 4.46 -11.17 -50.00
C ILE A 148 5.00 -11.81 -48.71
N PHE A 149 5.51 -13.04 -48.80
CA PHE A 149 6.03 -13.82 -47.67
C PHE A 149 7.56 -13.84 -47.58
N GLY A 150 8.27 -13.44 -48.65
CA GLY A 150 9.72 -13.39 -48.70
C GLY A 150 10.33 -12.09 -48.15
N ASN A 151 11.42 -12.19 -47.38
CA ASN A 151 12.10 -11.05 -46.75
C ASN A 151 13.26 -10.45 -47.58
N THR A 152 13.44 -10.90 -48.82
CA THR A 152 14.60 -10.53 -49.63
C THR A 152 14.17 -9.78 -50.89
N GLN A 153 14.63 -8.53 -51.02
CA GLN A 153 14.63 -7.79 -52.29
C GLN A 153 15.55 -8.49 -53.28
N ASN A 154 15.05 -9.54 -53.94
CA ASN A 154 15.81 -10.22 -54.97
C ASN A 154 15.66 -9.45 -56.28
N VAL A 155 16.79 -9.06 -56.85
CA VAL A 155 16.84 -8.57 -58.24
C VAL A 155 16.55 -9.78 -59.14
N ILE A 156 15.47 -9.70 -59.90
CA ILE A 156 14.99 -10.73 -60.82
C ILE A 156 15.55 -10.39 -62.21
N PRO A 157 16.50 -11.17 -62.74
CA PRO A 157 16.91 -11.03 -64.13
C PRO A 157 15.83 -11.61 -65.05
N MET A 158 15.20 -10.77 -65.85
CA MET A 158 14.12 -11.13 -66.77
C MET A 158 14.61 -11.02 -68.21
N LYS A 159 14.60 -12.14 -68.94
CA LYS A 159 14.95 -12.12 -70.37
C LYS A 159 13.75 -11.65 -71.20
N ILE A 160 13.86 -10.48 -71.81
CA ILE A 160 12.83 -9.86 -72.64
C ILE A 160 13.40 -9.62 -74.04
N GLY A 161 13.14 -10.55 -74.96
CA GLY A 161 13.65 -10.49 -76.34
C GLY A 161 15.17 -10.49 -76.39
N ILE A 162 15.76 -9.41 -76.92
CA ILE A 162 17.22 -9.21 -77.06
C ILE A 162 17.89 -8.63 -75.81
N ALA A 163 17.14 -8.30 -74.76
CA ALA A 163 17.67 -7.71 -73.52
C ALA A 163 17.33 -8.55 -72.29
N THR A 164 18.13 -8.43 -71.25
CA THR A 164 17.88 -8.95 -69.91
C THR A 164 17.69 -7.78 -68.96
N LEU A 165 16.51 -7.68 -68.35
CA LEU A 165 16.11 -6.58 -67.49
C LEU A 165 16.21 -7.01 -66.02
N GLU A 166 16.86 -6.19 -65.19
CA GLU A 166 16.90 -6.40 -63.74
C GLU A 166 15.76 -5.64 -63.08
N ALA A 167 14.74 -6.36 -62.59
CA ALA A 167 13.64 -5.77 -61.85
C ALA A 167 13.54 -6.35 -60.43
N ALA A 168 13.09 -5.54 -59.47
CA ALA A 168 12.80 -5.98 -58.12
C ALA A 168 11.36 -5.64 -57.75
N LEU A 169 10.65 -6.58 -57.14
CA LEU A 169 9.34 -6.37 -56.52
C LEU A 169 9.53 -6.49 -55.01
N ALA A 170 9.13 -5.47 -54.26
CA ALA A 170 9.25 -5.44 -52.81
C ALA A 170 7.93 -5.02 -52.17
N PHE A 171 7.47 -5.78 -51.18
CA PHE A 171 6.35 -5.40 -50.32
C PHE A 171 6.87 -4.66 -49.09
N ASP A 172 6.12 -3.67 -48.60
CA ASP A 172 6.44 -2.99 -47.35
C ASP A 172 6.42 -4.00 -46.19
N LEU A 173 7.43 -3.92 -45.31
CA LEU A 173 7.79 -4.91 -44.28
C LEU A 173 6.70 -5.27 -43.25
N VAL A 174 5.52 -4.64 -43.29
CA VAL A 174 4.49 -4.75 -42.26
C VAL A 174 3.78 -6.12 -42.27
N PHE A 175 3.65 -6.77 -43.43
CA PHE A 175 2.96 -8.06 -43.56
C PHE A 175 3.81 -9.23 -43.04
N PHE A 176 5.10 -9.26 -43.38
CA PHE A 176 6.04 -10.28 -42.94
C PHE A 176 6.39 -10.17 -41.44
N GLU A 177 6.57 -8.94 -40.94
CA GLU A 177 6.78 -8.70 -39.50
C GLU A 177 5.58 -9.14 -38.67
N TYR A 178 4.36 -9.05 -39.19
CA TYR A 178 3.15 -9.50 -38.51
C TYR A 178 3.18 -11.01 -38.18
N PHE A 179 3.53 -11.88 -39.15
CA PHE A 179 3.59 -13.33 -38.91
C PHE A 179 4.76 -13.74 -38.00
N LYS A 180 5.86 -12.97 -37.98
CA LYS A 180 6.98 -13.18 -37.05
C LYS A 180 6.65 -12.89 -35.58
N GLN A 181 5.58 -12.14 -35.32
CA GLN A 181 5.14 -11.86 -33.96
C GLN A 181 4.53 -13.10 -33.29
N PHE A 182 4.01 -14.08 -34.04
CA PHE A 182 3.41 -15.27 -33.43
C PHE A 182 4.42 -16.06 -32.60
N LYS A 183 4.10 -16.27 -31.32
CA LYS A 183 4.92 -17.05 -30.38
C LYS A 183 4.24 -18.31 -29.89
N ALA A 184 2.91 -18.42 -30.03
CA ALA A 184 2.19 -19.63 -29.70
C ALA A 184 0.94 -19.83 -30.56
N ILE A 185 0.58 -21.10 -30.77
CA ILE A 185 -0.70 -21.52 -31.35
C ILE A 185 -1.44 -22.38 -30.33
N THR A 186 -2.75 -22.18 -30.22
CA THR A 186 -3.61 -22.94 -29.32
C THR A 186 -4.76 -23.57 -30.07
N ILE A 187 -5.09 -24.81 -29.70
CA ILE A 187 -6.34 -25.45 -30.11
C ILE A 187 -7.34 -25.21 -28.97
N THR A 188 -8.39 -24.45 -29.24
CA THR A 188 -9.38 -24.04 -28.22
C THR A 188 -10.54 -25.02 -28.14
N SER A 189 -11.01 -25.52 -29.29
CA SER A 189 -12.03 -26.55 -29.35
C SER A 189 -11.89 -27.42 -30.60
N LEU A 190 -12.35 -28.67 -30.47
CA LEU A 190 -12.47 -29.63 -31.57
C LEU A 190 -13.78 -30.40 -31.36
N SER A 191 -14.61 -30.45 -32.40
CA SER A 191 -15.94 -31.06 -32.35
C SER A 191 -16.35 -31.62 -33.70
N VAL A 192 -17.18 -32.65 -33.69
CA VAL A 192 -17.84 -33.16 -34.91
C VAL A 192 -19.35 -33.04 -34.75
N PHE A 193 -20.00 -32.39 -35.71
CA PHE A 193 -21.43 -32.12 -35.73
C PHE A 193 -22.15 -32.87 -36.85
N ASN A 194 -23.49 -32.83 -36.84
CA ASN A 194 -24.36 -33.55 -37.77
C ASN A 194 -24.05 -35.04 -37.75
N ILE A 195 -24.13 -35.61 -36.54
CA ILE A 195 -23.83 -37.02 -36.29
C ILE A 195 -24.95 -37.90 -36.90
N PRO A 196 -24.59 -38.91 -37.73
CA PRO A 196 -25.54 -39.84 -38.32
C PRO A 196 -26.39 -40.54 -37.26
N THR A 197 -27.63 -40.88 -37.59
CA THR A 197 -28.56 -41.52 -36.65
C THR A 197 -28.02 -42.86 -36.13
N GLU A 198 -27.24 -43.57 -36.94
CA GLU A 198 -26.58 -44.83 -36.59
C GLU A 198 -25.43 -44.66 -35.59
N TRP A 199 -24.98 -43.42 -35.33
CA TRP A 199 -23.92 -43.12 -34.36
C TRP A 199 -24.49 -42.58 -33.04
N ARG A 200 -25.79 -42.25 -32.99
CA ARG A 200 -26.48 -41.76 -31.80
C ARG A 200 -26.78 -42.92 -30.85
N MET A 201 -26.90 -42.63 -29.56
CA MET A 201 -27.39 -43.61 -28.60
C MET A 201 -28.90 -43.82 -28.76
N VAL A 202 -29.36 -45.06 -28.59
CA VAL A 202 -30.77 -45.40 -28.58
C VAL A 202 -31.34 -45.05 -27.21
N LEU A 203 -32.19 -44.03 -27.14
CA LEU A 203 -32.84 -43.58 -25.90
C LEU A 203 -34.07 -44.44 -25.57
N LYS A 204 -34.24 -44.82 -24.31
CA LYS A 204 -35.47 -45.44 -23.76
C LYS A 204 -36.34 -44.39 -23.06
N ASP A 205 -37.60 -44.71 -22.84
CA ASP A 205 -38.54 -43.80 -22.16
C ASP A 205 -38.04 -43.41 -20.76
N GLY A 206 -37.82 -42.11 -20.55
CA GLY A 206 -37.31 -41.55 -19.29
C GLY A 206 -35.78 -41.40 -19.21
N ASP A 207 -35.03 -41.78 -20.24
CA ASP A 207 -33.59 -41.57 -20.29
C ASP A 207 -33.25 -40.09 -20.46
N ASP A 208 -32.30 -39.61 -19.65
CA ASP A 208 -31.65 -38.32 -19.86
C ASP A 208 -30.40 -38.51 -20.75
N PRO A 209 -30.39 -37.98 -21.98
CA PRO A 209 -29.28 -38.15 -22.91
C PRO A 209 -27.95 -37.55 -22.40
N GLN A 210 -27.97 -36.52 -21.54
CA GLN A 210 -26.74 -35.94 -20.98
C GLN A 210 -26.11 -36.90 -19.95
N LEU A 211 -26.90 -37.40 -19.00
CA LEU A 211 -26.46 -38.37 -17.99
C LEU A 211 -25.95 -39.67 -18.62
N LEU A 212 -26.53 -40.08 -19.75
CA LEU A 212 -26.07 -41.26 -20.51
C LEU A 212 -24.72 -41.04 -21.22
N CYS A 213 -24.42 -39.82 -21.65
CA CYS A 213 -23.12 -39.50 -22.26
C CYS A 213 -21.98 -39.47 -21.22
N ASP A 214 -22.29 -39.10 -19.98
CA ASP A 214 -21.33 -39.04 -18.86
C ASP A 214 -21.00 -40.43 -18.29
N ASP A 215 -21.88 -41.41 -18.48
CA ASP A 215 -21.67 -42.80 -18.06
C ASP A 215 -20.71 -43.54 -19.02
N ALA A 216 -19.46 -43.74 -18.56
CA ALA A 216 -18.39 -44.34 -19.36
C ALA A 216 -18.67 -45.79 -19.81
N ASP A 217 -19.50 -46.54 -19.09
CA ASP A 217 -19.85 -47.92 -19.44
C ASP A 217 -20.93 -47.98 -20.53
N LYS A 218 -21.75 -46.92 -20.65
CA LYS A 218 -22.81 -46.80 -21.67
C LYS A 218 -22.34 -46.07 -22.92
N ASN A 219 -21.45 -45.09 -22.79
CA ASN A 219 -20.88 -44.34 -23.92
C ASN A 219 -19.69 -45.10 -24.56
N THR A 220 -20.01 -46.13 -25.34
CA THR A 220 -19.01 -47.02 -25.96
C THR A 220 -18.35 -46.47 -27.23
N THR A 221 -18.77 -45.30 -27.71
CA THR A 221 -18.23 -44.71 -28.94
C THR A 221 -16.85 -44.12 -28.69
N LYS A 222 -15.82 -44.71 -29.31
CA LYS A 222 -14.45 -44.19 -29.33
C LYS A 222 -14.11 -43.65 -30.72
N VAL A 223 -13.91 -42.34 -30.79
CA VAL A 223 -13.51 -41.64 -32.01
C VAL A 223 -12.16 -40.99 -31.72
N SER A 224 -11.17 -41.20 -32.57
CA SER A 224 -9.90 -40.48 -32.49
C SER A 224 -9.71 -39.57 -33.70
N VAL A 225 -9.18 -38.38 -33.49
CA VAL A 225 -8.85 -37.43 -34.55
C VAL A 225 -7.36 -37.19 -34.55
N SER A 226 -6.73 -37.37 -35.70
CA SER A 226 -5.33 -37.07 -35.96
C SER A 226 -5.21 -35.80 -36.82
N LEU A 227 -4.63 -34.75 -36.25
CA LEU A 227 -4.32 -33.48 -36.92
C LEU A 227 -2.86 -33.47 -37.36
N LYS A 228 -2.59 -33.20 -38.63
CA LYS A 228 -1.23 -32.97 -39.13
C LYS A 228 -0.92 -31.48 -39.13
N LEU A 229 -0.32 -30.99 -38.05
CA LEU A 229 0.12 -29.60 -37.98
C LEU A 229 1.61 -29.50 -38.37
N PRO A 230 2.02 -28.45 -39.10
CA PRO A 230 3.42 -28.22 -39.46
C PRO A 230 4.18 -27.60 -38.27
N ILE A 231 4.08 -28.26 -37.11
CA ILE A 231 4.67 -27.81 -35.84
C ILE A 231 5.51 -28.98 -35.33
N ALA A 232 6.82 -28.94 -35.52
CA ALA A 232 7.73 -30.03 -35.17
C ALA A 232 7.97 -30.16 -33.65
N GLN A 233 7.63 -31.27 -32.99
CA GLN A 233 7.99 -31.44 -31.55
C GLN A 233 9.50 -31.63 -31.30
N SER A 234 10.28 -31.89 -32.35
CA SER A 234 11.74 -32.06 -32.34
C SER A 234 12.34 -31.51 -33.63
N THR A 235 13.59 -31.02 -33.59
CA THR A 235 14.30 -30.39 -34.73
C THR A 235 14.43 -31.24 -35.99
N ASP A 236 14.19 -32.56 -35.90
CA ASP A 236 14.51 -33.51 -36.97
C ASP A 236 13.28 -33.99 -37.77
N ILE A 237 12.05 -33.55 -37.45
CA ILE A 237 10.82 -34.00 -38.15
C ILE A 237 9.93 -32.80 -38.51
N PRO A 238 9.65 -32.54 -39.81
CA PRO A 238 8.92 -31.34 -40.24
C PRO A 238 7.41 -31.35 -39.94
N GLU A 239 6.81 -32.51 -39.66
CA GLU A 239 5.36 -32.65 -39.41
C GLU A 239 5.10 -33.39 -38.08
N THR A 240 4.24 -32.86 -37.21
CA THR A 240 3.76 -33.59 -36.02
C THR A 240 2.28 -33.95 -36.18
N THR A 241 1.97 -35.21 -35.94
CA THR A 241 0.58 -35.69 -35.89
C THR A 241 0.08 -35.68 -34.45
N ILE A 242 -0.95 -34.89 -34.15
CA ILE A 242 -1.54 -34.76 -32.82
C ILE A 242 -2.84 -35.57 -32.79
N THR A 243 -2.99 -36.44 -31.80
CA THR A 243 -4.14 -37.34 -31.67
C THR A 243 -5.03 -36.94 -30.49
N PHE A 244 -6.34 -36.86 -30.72
CA PHE A 244 -7.35 -36.55 -29.72
C PHE A 244 -8.38 -37.68 -29.66
N ASP A 245 -8.70 -38.16 -28.47
CA ASP A 245 -9.78 -39.12 -28.25
C ASP A 245 -11.05 -38.39 -27.83
N GLY A 246 -12.15 -38.65 -28.54
CA GLY A 246 -13.45 -38.04 -28.34
C GLY A 246 -14.55 -39.06 -28.10
N ARG A 247 -15.60 -38.59 -27.45
CA ARG A 247 -16.81 -39.37 -27.11
C ARG A 247 -18.06 -38.62 -27.52
N LEU A 248 -19.17 -39.35 -27.58
CA LEU A 248 -20.48 -38.78 -27.90
C LEU A 248 -20.95 -37.86 -26.76
N ALA A 249 -21.52 -36.71 -27.11
CA ALA A 249 -22.04 -35.71 -26.19
C ALA A 249 -23.39 -35.17 -26.70
N TYR A 250 -24.18 -34.60 -25.79
CA TYR A 250 -25.53 -34.09 -26.07
C TYR A 250 -25.72 -32.65 -25.57
N ASP A 251 -26.16 -31.76 -26.46
CA ASP A 251 -26.47 -30.36 -26.17
C ASP A 251 -27.98 -30.13 -26.17
N SER A 252 -28.56 -29.93 -24.98
CA SER A 252 -30.01 -29.75 -24.78
C SER A 252 -30.54 -28.42 -25.31
N SER A 253 -29.67 -27.48 -25.67
CA SER A 253 -30.06 -26.17 -26.22
C SER A 253 -30.36 -26.20 -27.73
N LYS A 254 -29.96 -27.29 -28.43
CA LYS A 254 -30.12 -27.45 -29.87
C LYS A 254 -31.30 -28.35 -30.23
N GLU A 255 -31.77 -28.27 -31.47
CA GLU A 255 -32.81 -29.15 -32.00
C GLU A 255 -32.38 -30.62 -31.93
N ALA A 256 -33.33 -31.54 -31.74
CA ALA A 256 -33.06 -32.96 -31.48
C ALA A 256 -32.16 -33.64 -32.54
N ASP A 257 -32.20 -33.17 -33.79
CA ASP A 257 -31.37 -33.71 -34.88
C ASP A 257 -29.94 -33.15 -34.92
N THR A 258 -29.66 -32.02 -34.26
CA THR A 258 -28.34 -31.38 -34.20
C THR A 258 -27.75 -31.34 -32.78
N ALA A 259 -28.51 -31.82 -31.79
CA ALA A 259 -28.12 -31.90 -30.39
C ALA A 259 -26.99 -32.92 -30.13
N TRP A 260 -26.85 -33.94 -30.98
CA TRP A 260 -25.79 -34.94 -30.88
C TRP A 260 -24.50 -34.49 -31.58
N TYR A 261 -23.39 -34.51 -30.85
CA TYR A 261 -22.07 -34.18 -31.38
C TYR A 261 -20.99 -35.06 -30.74
N ILE A 262 -19.81 -35.13 -31.35
CA ILE A 262 -18.64 -35.76 -30.73
C ILE A 262 -17.82 -34.64 -30.10
N ARG A 263 -17.61 -34.74 -28.78
CA ARG A 263 -16.76 -33.84 -28.01
C ARG A 263 -15.40 -34.49 -27.81
N PHE A 264 -14.35 -33.75 -28.11
CA PHE A 264 -12.99 -34.09 -27.73
C PHE A 264 -12.68 -33.29 -26.46
N PRO A 265 -12.74 -33.92 -25.26
CA PRO A 265 -12.53 -33.20 -24.02
C PRO A 265 -11.11 -32.63 -23.99
N MET A 266 -11.04 -31.31 -23.87
CA MET A 266 -9.83 -30.57 -23.55
C MET A 266 -10.15 -29.77 -22.29
N ASP A 267 -9.56 -30.16 -21.16
CA ASP A 267 -9.77 -29.46 -19.89
C ASP A 267 -9.23 -28.01 -19.94
N MET A 268 -8.27 -27.75 -20.85
CA MET A 268 -7.68 -26.44 -21.17
C MET A 268 -7.32 -26.38 -22.66
N PRO A 269 -7.31 -25.18 -23.28
CA PRO A 269 -6.81 -25.02 -24.65
C PRO A 269 -5.37 -25.53 -24.74
N MET A 270 -5.09 -26.37 -25.74
CA MET A 270 -3.78 -26.98 -25.90
C MET A 270 -2.86 -26.00 -26.62
N ALA A 271 -1.88 -25.45 -25.88
CA ALA A 271 -0.95 -24.45 -26.38
C ALA A 271 0.39 -25.05 -26.81
N PHE A 272 0.89 -24.59 -27.96
CA PHE A 272 2.19 -24.95 -28.51
C PHE A 272 3.02 -23.69 -28.71
N ALA A 273 4.21 -23.64 -28.13
CA ALA A 273 5.18 -22.59 -28.40
C ALA A 273 5.75 -22.80 -29.82
N LEU A 274 5.94 -21.71 -30.57
CA LEU A 274 6.50 -21.73 -31.91
C LEU A 274 7.94 -21.16 -31.89
N SER A 275 8.90 -21.91 -32.43
CA SER A 275 10.24 -21.42 -32.74
C SER A 275 10.26 -20.70 -34.08
N ASP A 276 11.28 -19.88 -34.34
CA ASP A 276 11.39 -19.14 -35.60
C ASP A 276 11.38 -20.08 -36.83
N ALA A 277 12.01 -21.26 -36.74
CA ALA A 277 11.98 -22.28 -37.80
C ALA A 277 10.59 -22.90 -38.01
N GLN A 278 9.79 -23.05 -36.94
CA GLN A 278 8.41 -23.55 -37.06
C GLN A 278 7.47 -22.49 -37.63
N ILE A 279 7.73 -21.21 -37.37
CA ILE A 279 6.99 -20.10 -37.99
C ILE A 279 7.27 -20.10 -39.50
N GLU A 280 8.52 -20.27 -39.91
CA GLU A 280 8.91 -20.38 -41.32
C GLU A 280 8.26 -21.59 -42.01
N ALA A 281 8.28 -22.77 -41.39
CA ALA A 281 7.62 -23.98 -41.91
C ALA A 281 6.09 -23.82 -42.01
N PHE A 282 5.49 -23.11 -41.06
CA PHE A 282 4.07 -22.77 -41.09
C PHE A 282 3.75 -21.82 -42.27
N ILE A 283 4.59 -20.80 -42.50
CA ILE A 283 4.48 -19.90 -43.67
C ILE A 283 4.60 -20.68 -44.98
N GLU A 284 5.56 -21.61 -45.10
CA GLU A 284 5.75 -22.47 -46.27
C GLU A 284 4.54 -23.41 -46.53
N THR A 285 3.92 -23.92 -45.46
CA THR A 285 2.70 -24.75 -45.56
C THR A 285 1.51 -23.92 -46.08
N ILE A 286 1.44 -22.65 -45.68
CA ILE A 286 0.43 -21.73 -46.19
C ILE A 286 0.72 -21.34 -47.65
N GLU A 287 1.99 -21.25 -48.06
CA GLU A 287 2.36 -20.95 -49.45
C GLU A 287 1.97 -22.10 -50.41
N SER A 288 2.09 -23.36 -49.96
CA SER A 288 1.95 -24.56 -50.80
C SER A 288 0.54 -25.18 -50.87
N ASP A 289 -0.05 -25.64 -49.76
CA ASP A 289 -1.35 -26.39 -49.74
C ASP A 289 -2.50 -25.64 -49.01
N ARG A 290 -2.21 -24.54 -48.30
CA ARG A 290 -3.19 -23.65 -47.59
C ARG A 290 -4.15 -24.35 -46.63
N SER A 291 -3.91 -25.61 -46.29
CA SER A 291 -4.83 -26.40 -45.49
C SER A 291 -4.12 -27.42 -44.62
N VAL A 292 -4.73 -27.73 -43.48
CA VAL A 292 -4.30 -28.77 -42.55
C VAL A 292 -5.10 -30.03 -42.82
N ALA A 293 -4.41 -31.16 -42.97
CA ALA A 293 -5.06 -32.45 -43.12
C ALA A 293 -5.51 -33.00 -41.75
N LEU A 294 -6.80 -33.31 -41.65
CA LEU A 294 -7.40 -33.98 -40.52
C LEU A 294 -7.82 -35.39 -40.94
N SER A 295 -7.51 -36.39 -40.12
CA SER A 295 -8.03 -37.75 -40.26
C SER A 295 -8.77 -38.17 -39.00
N LEU A 296 -10.03 -38.56 -39.16
CA LEU A 296 -10.89 -39.05 -38.09
C LEU A 296 -11.02 -40.56 -38.21
N THR A 297 -10.73 -41.28 -37.15
CA THR A 297 -10.88 -42.73 -37.08
C THR A 297 -11.90 -43.09 -36.02
N ARG A 298 -12.87 -43.94 -36.36
CA ARG A 298 -13.85 -44.46 -35.40
C ARG A 298 -13.65 -45.95 -35.24
N SER A 299 -13.63 -46.40 -33.99
CA SER A 299 -13.56 -47.82 -33.65
C SER A 299 -14.90 -48.27 -33.04
N LEU A 300 -15.53 -49.26 -33.66
CA LEU A 300 -16.76 -49.89 -33.15
C LEU A 300 -16.54 -51.41 -33.07
N GLY A 301 -16.08 -51.89 -31.92
CA GLY A 301 -15.70 -53.30 -31.76
C GLY A 301 -14.48 -53.65 -32.63
N ALA A 302 -14.63 -54.59 -33.56
CA ALA A 302 -13.54 -55.03 -34.46
C ALA A 302 -13.46 -54.25 -35.78
N ASP A 303 -14.46 -53.42 -36.10
CA ASP A 303 -14.50 -52.63 -37.33
C ASP A 303 -14.00 -51.20 -37.09
N THR A 304 -12.98 -50.79 -37.85
CA THR A 304 -12.39 -49.45 -37.82
C THR A 304 -12.45 -48.83 -39.20
N TRP A 305 -12.91 -47.59 -39.30
CA TRP A 305 -12.93 -46.84 -40.56
C TRP A 305 -12.46 -45.41 -40.35
N ASN A 306 -12.00 -44.78 -41.45
CA ASN A 306 -11.38 -43.46 -41.44
C ASN A 306 -12.13 -42.49 -42.36
N ALA A 307 -12.25 -41.23 -41.94
CA ALA A 307 -12.69 -40.09 -42.74
C ALA A 307 -11.59 -39.02 -42.74
N THR A 308 -11.58 -38.15 -43.75
CA THR A 308 -10.57 -37.09 -43.86
C THR A 308 -11.23 -35.74 -44.14
N ALA A 309 -10.69 -34.67 -43.58
CA ALA A 309 -11.05 -33.30 -43.93
C ALA A 309 -9.78 -32.48 -44.23
N LYS A 310 -9.91 -31.47 -45.10
CA LYS A 310 -8.87 -30.47 -45.34
C LYS A 310 -9.37 -29.16 -44.74
N LEU A 311 -8.69 -28.66 -43.72
CA LEU A 311 -9.09 -27.47 -42.96
C LEU A 311 -8.33 -26.25 -43.50
N PRO A 312 -8.97 -25.30 -44.20
CA PRO A 312 -8.29 -24.15 -44.78
C PRO A 312 -7.77 -23.19 -43.70
N LEU A 313 -6.55 -22.69 -43.88
CA LEU A 313 -5.92 -21.72 -42.98
C LEU A 313 -6.03 -20.26 -43.49
N ASP A 314 -6.75 -20.04 -44.59
CA ASP A 314 -6.82 -18.75 -45.30
C ASP A 314 -7.25 -17.58 -44.40
N LYS A 315 -8.07 -17.82 -43.39
CA LYS A 315 -8.54 -16.77 -42.46
C LYS A 315 -7.45 -16.21 -41.56
N PHE A 316 -6.40 -16.99 -41.27
CA PHE A 316 -5.25 -16.57 -40.46
C PHE A 316 -4.22 -15.78 -41.27
N LEU A 317 -4.36 -15.73 -42.60
CA LEU A 317 -3.55 -14.87 -43.47
C LEU A 317 -3.93 -13.39 -43.40
N ILE A 318 -5.04 -13.06 -42.73
CA ILE A 318 -5.54 -11.69 -42.60
C ILE A 318 -4.95 -11.08 -41.32
N PRO A 319 -4.10 -10.03 -41.43
CA PRO A 319 -3.56 -9.37 -40.26
C PRO A 319 -4.65 -8.84 -39.33
N GLY A 320 -4.51 -9.12 -38.04
CA GLY A 320 -5.48 -8.81 -36.98
C GLY A 320 -6.44 -9.96 -36.66
N ASN A 321 -6.45 -11.05 -37.44
CA ASN A 321 -7.33 -12.19 -37.22
C ASN A 321 -6.59 -13.32 -36.48
N PHE A 322 -6.61 -13.26 -35.15
CA PHE A 322 -5.85 -14.17 -34.29
C PHE A 322 -6.62 -15.44 -33.93
N SER A 323 -7.94 -15.48 -34.10
CA SER A 323 -8.77 -16.62 -33.70
C SER A 323 -9.78 -16.96 -34.79
N SER A 324 -9.93 -18.24 -35.12
CA SER A 324 -10.93 -18.68 -36.09
C SER A 324 -11.42 -20.09 -35.85
N ALA A 325 -12.73 -20.28 -36.05
CA ALA A 325 -13.37 -21.59 -36.16
C ALA A 325 -13.43 -22.00 -37.63
N ILE A 326 -12.78 -23.13 -37.95
CA ILE A 326 -12.75 -23.73 -39.29
C ILE A 326 -13.77 -24.88 -39.29
N ILE A 327 -14.77 -24.80 -40.17
CA ILE A 327 -15.83 -25.80 -40.29
C ILE A 327 -15.78 -26.41 -41.69
N GLU A 328 -15.56 -27.72 -41.79
CA GLU A 328 -15.44 -28.42 -43.07
C GLU A 328 -16.16 -29.78 -43.05
N PRO A 329 -16.76 -30.22 -44.18
CA PRO A 329 -17.39 -31.53 -44.28
C PRO A 329 -16.36 -32.66 -44.32
N LEU A 330 -16.71 -33.77 -43.67
CA LEU A 330 -15.93 -35.00 -43.77
C LEU A 330 -15.99 -35.57 -45.19
N LYS A 331 -14.83 -35.92 -45.74
CA LYS A 331 -14.69 -36.61 -47.02
C LYS A 331 -14.39 -38.09 -46.79
N ARG A 332 -14.55 -38.89 -47.87
CA ARG A 332 -14.18 -40.31 -47.88
C ARG A 332 -12.71 -40.45 -47.51
N GLY A 333 -12.40 -41.21 -46.45
CA GLY A 333 -11.03 -41.40 -46.01
C GLY A 333 -10.20 -42.20 -47.02
N LEU A 334 -8.88 -42.07 -46.90
CA LEU A 334 -7.91 -42.81 -47.71
C LEU A 334 -7.99 -44.30 -47.36
N VAL A 335 -8.42 -45.11 -48.34
CA VAL A 335 -8.38 -46.57 -48.23
C VAL A 335 -6.94 -47.02 -48.51
N PRO A 336 -6.36 -47.91 -47.70
CA PRO A 336 -5.04 -48.47 -47.98
C PRO A 336 -5.02 -49.06 -49.40
N THR A 337 -4.01 -48.75 -50.20
CA THR A 337 -3.86 -49.38 -51.51
C THR A 337 -3.45 -50.84 -51.33
N ARG A 338 -3.79 -51.69 -52.31
CA ARG A 338 -3.37 -53.10 -52.33
C ARG A 338 -1.85 -53.24 -52.17
N GLU A 339 -1.09 -52.36 -52.83
CA GLU A 339 0.37 -52.27 -52.75
C GLU A 339 0.87 -51.91 -51.34
N SER A 340 0.21 -50.96 -50.65
CA SER A 340 0.55 -50.60 -49.27
C SER A 340 0.30 -51.75 -48.29
N LEU A 341 -0.76 -52.53 -48.51
CA LEU A 341 -1.06 -53.72 -47.71
C LEU A 341 -0.03 -54.84 -47.98
N GLU A 342 0.38 -55.05 -49.23
CA GLU A 342 1.46 -55.97 -49.59
C GLU A 342 2.81 -55.57 -48.95
N GLU A 343 3.12 -54.27 -48.95
CA GLU A 343 4.32 -53.74 -48.31
C GLU A 343 4.26 -53.93 -46.78
N SER A 344 3.10 -53.74 -46.15
CA SER A 344 2.89 -53.99 -44.72
C SER A 344 3.04 -55.46 -44.32
N VAL A 345 2.70 -56.41 -45.22
CA VAL A 345 2.96 -57.84 -45.02
C VAL A 345 4.47 -58.14 -45.07
N THR A 346 5.21 -57.44 -45.92
CA THR A 346 6.66 -57.64 -46.09
C THR A 346 7.49 -57.00 -44.98
N LYS A 347 7.04 -55.84 -44.46
CA LYS A 347 7.72 -55.06 -43.40
C LYS A 347 7.22 -55.36 -41.98
N ALA A 348 6.25 -56.27 -41.80
CA ALA A 348 5.68 -56.60 -40.50
C ALA A 348 6.75 -57.03 -39.48
N ALA A 349 6.73 -56.43 -38.28
CA ALA A 349 7.75 -56.66 -37.26
C ALA A 349 7.57 -57.99 -36.52
N ASN A 350 6.35 -58.53 -36.51
CA ASN A 350 5.98 -59.76 -35.81
C ASN A 350 4.95 -60.60 -36.62
N ASN A 351 4.82 -61.88 -36.25
CA ASN A 351 4.00 -62.84 -37.00
C ASN A 351 2.49 -62.55 -36.96
N ASP A 352 2.02 -61.85 -35.92
CA ASP A 352 0.61 -61.50 -35.76
C ASP A 352 0.22 -60.30 -36.64
N GLU A 353 1.08 -59.28 -36.74
CA GLU A 353 0.90 -58.18 -37.71
C GLU A 353 0.91 -58.70 -39.15
N LYS A 354 1.82 -59.63 -39.45
CA LYS A 354 1.90 -60.25 -40.78
C LYS A 354 0.62 -61.02 -41.13
N LYS A 355 0.07 -61.78 -40.18
CA LYS A 355 -1.23 -62.47 -40.36
C LYS A 355 -2.39 -61.48 -40.54
N LYS A 356 -2.43 -60.41 -39.76
CA LYS A 356 -3.49 -59.39 -39.82
C LYS A 356 -3.47 -58.64 -41.16
N ALA A 357 -2.28 -58.25 -41.62
CA ALA A 357 -2.10 -57.61 -42.92
C ALA A 357 -2.44 -58.56 -44.09
N GLN A 358 -2.05 -59.84 -43.99
CA GLN A 358 -2.38 -60.85 -45.00
C GLN A 358 -3.90 -61.14 -45.07
N LEU A 359 -4.59 -61.17 -43.93
CA LEU A 359 -6.04 -61.30 -43.86
C LEU A 359 -6.76 -60.09 -44.48
N ALA A 360 -6.28 -58.88 -44.20
CA ALA A 360 -6.82 -57.65 -44.80
C ALA A 360 -6.60 -57.62 -46.33
N LEU A 361 -5.48 -58.14 -46.83
CA LEU A 361 -5.19 -58.26 -48.25
C LEU A 361 -6.10 -59.29 -48.94
N ASN A 362 -6.40 -60.41 -48.26
CA ASN A 362 -7.31 -61.44 -48.78
C ASN A 362 -8.79 -60.97 -48.78
N ASP A 363 -9.19 -60.09 -47.86
CA ASP A 363 -10.55 -59.54 -47.73
C ASP A 363 -10.69 -58.13 -48.37
N TYR A 364 -9.75 -57.74 -49.23
CA TYR A 364 -9.62 -56.37 -49.73
C TYR A 364 -10.87 -55.84 -50.47
N GLU A 365 -11.54 -56.67 -51.26
CA GLU A 365 -12.75 -56.26 -51.99
C GLU A 365 -13.95 -56.03 -51.05
N ASN A 366 -14.13 -56.88 -50.04
CA ASN A 366 -15.17 -56.70 -49.03
C ASN A 366 -14.85 -55.51 -48.13
N MET A 367 -13.58 -55.30 -47.79
CA MET A 367 -13.10 -54.11 -47.09
C MET A 367 -13.48 -52.84 -47.86
N LEU A 368 -13.16 -52.76 -49.16
CA LEU A 368 -13.52 -51.61 -50.00
C LEU A 368 -15.02 -51.31 -49.99
N THR A 369 -15.85 -52.36 -50.02
CA THR A 369 -17.31 -52.24 -50.01
C THR A 369 -17.82 -51.74 -48.66
N ARG A 370 -17.26 -52.23 -47.54
CA ARG A 370 -17.57 -51.73 -46.19
C ARG A 370 -17.15 -50.28 -46.00
N TYR A 371 -15.95 -49.89 -46.45
CA TYR A 371 -15.48 -48.50 -46.42
C TYR A 371 -16.39 -47.57 -47.23
N ALA A 372 -16.85 -48.01 -48.41
CA ALA A 372 -17.80 -47.23 -49.21
C ALA A 372 -19.16 -47.09 -48.51
N GLY A 373 -19.65 -48.16 -47.87
CA GLY A 373 -20.90 -48.13 -47.10
C GLY A 373 -20.81 -47.19 -45.89
N HIS A 374 -19.74 -47.27 -45.10
CA HIS A 374 -19.53 -46.35 -43.97
C HIS A 374 -19.38 -44.90 -44.42
N ALA A 375 -18.69 -44.66 -45.54
CA ALA A 375 -18.58 -43.33 -46.13
C ALA A 375 -19.93 -42.75 -46.52
N ALA A 376 -20.81 -43.56 -47.14
CA ALA A 376 -22.14 -43.12 -47.52
C ALA A 376 -22.97 -42.62 -46.33
N VAL A 377 -22.83 -43.24 -45.15
CA VAL A 377 -23.58 -42.88 -43.94
C VAL A 377 -23.26 -41.45 -43.49
N TYR A 378 -21.99 -41.11 -43.24
CA TYR A 378 -21.63 -39.77 -42.75
C TYR A 378 -21.63 -38.70 -43.85
N LEU A 379 -21.45 -39.08 -45.12
CA LEU A 379 -21.62 -38.16 -46.24
C LEU A 379 -23.09 -37.78 -46.45
N SER A 380 -24.02 -38.73 -46.30
CA SER A 380 -25.47 -38.45 -46.42
C SER A 380 -26.00 -37.62 -45.26
N ALA A 381 -25.43 -37.77 -44.07
CA ALA A 381 -25.74 -36.96 -42.88
C ALA A 381 -25.10 -35.57 -42.91
N ASN A 382 -24.25 -35.25 -43.91
CA ASN A 382 -23.48 -34.01 -43.98
C ASN A 382 -22.71 -33.71 -42.68
N THR A 383 -21.98 -34.71 -42.19
CA THR A 383 -21.18 -34.62 -40.96
C THR A 383 -20.04 -33.61 -41.12
N LEU A 384 -19.97 -32.63 -40.21
CA LEU A 384 -19.02 -31.52 -40.23
C LEU A 384 -18.01 -31.64 -39.09
N VAL A 385 -16.77 -31.23 -39.33
CA VAL A 385 -15.76 -31.06 -38.26
C VAL A 385 -15.50 -29.58 -38.06
N GLU A 386 -15.50 -29.16 -36.81
CA GLU A 386 -15.09 -27.82 -36.39
C GLU A 386 -13.78 -27.90 -35.62
N LEU A 387 -12.80 -27.12 -36.06
CA LEU A 387 -11.53 -26.90 -35.37
C LEU A 387 -11.41 -25.40 -35.08
N SER A 388 -11.30 -25.04 -33.81
CA SER A 388 -11.02 -23.66 -33.40
C SER A 388 -9.55 -23.50 -33.02
N LEU A 389 -8.87 -22.58 -33.72
CA LEU A 389 -7.46 -22.25 -33.49
C LEU A 389 -7.31 -20.78 -33.07
N CYS A 390 -6.34 -20.50 -32.21
CA CYS A 390 -5.96 -19.14 -31.83
C CYS A 390 -4.43 -18.96 -31.79
N PHE A 391 -3.92 -17.88 -32.39
CA PHE A 391 -2.51 -17.49 -32.44
C PHE A 391 -2.24 -16.32 -31.50
N TYR A 392 -1.14 -16.40 -30.75
CA TYR A 392 -0.77 -15.38 -29.79
C TYR A 392 0.57 -14.74 -30.17
N PRO A 393 0.63 -13.40 -30.26
CA PRO A 393 1.87 -12.68 -30.54
C PRO A 393 2.78 -12.51 -29.31
N GLU A 394 2.27 -12.76 -28.10
CA GLU A 394 3.00 -12.57 -26.85
C GLU A 394 3.69 -13.85 -26.37
N ALA A 395 4.79 -13.69 -25.62
CA ALA A 395 5.52 -14.81 -25.04
C ALA A 395 4.66 -15.56 -24.01
N LEU A 396 4.69 -16.91 -24.06
CA LEU A 396 4.02 -17.73 -23.07
C LEU A 396 4.65 -17.50 -21.69
N VAL A 397 3.91 -16.87 -20.79
CA VAL A 397 4.31 -16.74 -19.38
C VAL A 397 3.75 -17.96 -18.63
N PRO A 398 4.59 -18.81 -18.01
CA PRO A 398 4.08 -19.94 -17.24
C PRO A 398 3.15 -19.42 -16.14
N LEU A 399 1.97 -20.04 -15.94
CA LEU A 399 1.22 -19.72 -14.72
C LEU A 399 2.16 -20.00 -13.56
N PRO A 400 2.40 -19.00 -12.72
CA PRO A 400 3.12 -19.24 -11.48
C PRO A 400 2.35 -20.28 -10.66
N PRO A 401 3.05 -21.10 -9.87
CA PRO A 401 2.40 -22.06 -9.00
C PRO A 401 1.34 -21.32 -8.19
N VAL A 402 0.09 -21.81 -8.19
CA VAL A 402 -0.93 -21.29 -7.28
C VAL A 402 -0.32 -21.39 -5.88
N PRO A 403 -0.14 -20.26 -5.17
CA PRO A 403 0.50 -20.29 -3.87
C PRO A 403 -0.28 -21.27 -3.00
N LEU A 404 0.43 -22.25 -2.43
CA LEU A 404 -0.19 -23.29 -1.63
C LEU A 404 -1.02 -22.63 -0.53
N PRO A 405 -2.25 -23.13 -0.26
CA PRO A 405 -3.07 -22.57 0.80
C PRO A 405 -2.33 -22.63 2.14
N PRO A 406 -2.66 -21.75 3.09
CA PRO A 406 -2.00 -21.72 4.39
C PRO A 406 -2.14 -23.08 5.09
N ALA A 407 -1.05 -23.55 5.70
CA ALA A 407 -1.01 -24.86 6.36
C ALA A 407 -1.90 -24.95 7.62
N LYS A 408 -2.19 -23.81 8.26
CA LYS A 408 -3.04 -23.66 9.44
C LYS A 408 -3.87 -22.38 9.32
N SER A 409 -5.04 -22.36 9.94
CA SER A 409 -5.81 -21.11 10.10
C SER A 409 -5.15 -20.19 11.13
N ILE A 410 -5.49 -18.89 11.12
CA ILE A 410 -4.99 -17.94 12.12
C ILE A 410 -5.39 -18.35 13.53
N ALA A 411 -6.64 -18.79 13.73
CA ALA A 411 -7.15 -19.24 15.03
C ALA A 411 -6.43 -20.49 15.57
N GLU A 412 -5.91 -21.36 14.71
CA GLU A 412 -5.08 -22.49 15.12
C GLU A 412 -3.65 -22.08 15.47
N TYR A 413 -3.12 -21.05 14.79
CA TYR A 413 -1.77 -20.55 15.04
C TYR A 413 -1.71 -19.65 16.28
N ILE A 414 -2.71 -18.78 16.44
CA ILE A 414 -2.92 -17.90 17.59
C ILE A 414 -4.30 -18.22 18.15
N PRO A 415 -4.38 -19.02 19.23
CA PRO A 415 -5.66 -19.39 19.81
C PRO A 415 -6.40 -18.16 20.35
N PRO A 416 -7.74 -18.07 20.13
CA PRO A 416 -8.53 -16.95 20.60
C PRO A 416 -8.55 -16.91 22.13
N ARG A 417 -8.55 -15.69 22.68
CA ARG A 417 -8.53 -15.50 24.12
C ARG A 417 -9.88 -15.84 24.74
N GLU A 418 -9.86 -16.60 25.84
CA GLU A 418 -11.09 -16.87 26.59
C GLU A 418 -11.65 -15.56 27.18
N PRO A 419 -12.97 -15.33 27.08
CA PRO A 419 -13.59 -14.13 27.63
C PRO A 419 -13.41 -14.11 29.15
N LEU A 420 -12.90 -12.99 29.68
CA LEU A 420 -12.76 -12.80 31.12
C LEU A 420 -14.13 -12.95 31.80
N GLN A 421 -14.16 -13.71 32.90
CA GLN A 421 -15.36 -13.84 33.71
C GLN A 421 -15.77 -12.46 34.22
N ALA A 422 -17.06 -12.11 34.08
CA ALA A 422 -17.58 -10.84 34.54
C ALA A 422 -17.32 -10.68 36.04
N TYR A 423 -16.57 -9.65 36.43
CA TYR A 423 -16.41 -9.31 37.85
C TYR A 423 -17.78 -8.98 38.45
N PRO A 424 -18.22 -9.68 39.52
CA PRO A 424 -19.44 -9.32 40.21
C PRO A 424 -19.23 -7.95 40.88
N LYS A 425 -19.80 -6.88 40.30
CA LYS A 425 -19.78 -5.53 40.88
C LYS A 425 -20.74 -5.48 42.08
N HIS A 426 -20.23 -5.63 43.29
CA HIS A 426 -20.92 -5.15 44.49
C HIS A 426 -20.25 -3.85 44.96
N ASP A 427 -20.79 -2.71 44.56
CA ASP A 427 -20.39 -1.40 45.10
C ASP A 427 -21.06 -1.23 46.48
N ALA A 428 -20.26 -1.29 47.56
CA ALA A 428 -20.79 -1.20 48.91
C ALA A 428 -21.37 0.19 49.21
N ILE A 429 -20.83 1.26 48.62
CA ILE A 429 -21.33 2.63 48.80
C ILE A 429 -22.68 2.79 48.12
N ALA A 430 -22.82 2.31 46.88
CA ALA A 430 -24.11 2.34 46.18
C ALA A 430 -25.20 1.57 46.96
N THR A 431 -24.82 0.45 47.59
CA THR A 431 -25.71 -0.34 48.43
C THR A 431 -26.12 0.41 49.70
N LEU A 432 -25.17 1.07 50.38
CA LEU A 432 -25.45 1.93 51.54
C LEU A 432 -26.39 3.09 51.19
N ARG A 433 -26.07 3.86 50.12
CA ARG A 433 -26.90 4.98 49.64
C ARG A 433 -28.32 4.52 49.32
N LYS A 434 -28.49 3.35 48.70
CA LYS A 434 -29.79 2.77 48.39
C LYS A 434 -30.61 2.45 49.64
N GLU A 435 -30.00 1.87 50.67
CA GLU A 435 -30.69 1.58 51.93
C GLU A 435 -31.04 2.86 52.70
N VAL A 436 -30.17 3.87 52.72
CA VAL A 436 -30.45 5.18 53.33
C VAL A 436 -31.65 5.86 52.65
N ARG A 437 -31.74 5.82 51.30
CA ARG A 437 -32.92 6.34 50.57
C ARG A 437 -34.21 5.63 50.96
N LYS A 438 -34.21 4.31 51.05
CA LYS A 438 -35.39 3.53 51.47
C LYS A 438 -35.84 3.90 52.87
N ILE A 439 -34.90 4.05 53.81
CA ILE A 439 -35.19 4.46 55.19
C ILE A 439 -35.84 5.85 55.20
N LEU A 440 -35.30 6.80 54.43
CA LEU A 440 -35.88 8.15 54.30
C LEU A 440 -37.30 8.12 53.74
N CYS A 441 -37.58 7.35 52.69
CA CYS A 441 -38.93 7.23 52.16
C CYS A 441 -39.93 6.65 53.18
N ILE A 442 -39.50 5.69 54.01
CA ILE A 442 -40.34 5.12 55.06
C ILE A 442 -40.54 6.15 56.18
N LEU A 443 -39.48 6.85 56.59
CA LEU A 443 -39.57 7.91 57.62
C LEU A 443 -40.52 9.03 57.21
N LEU A 444 -40.48 9.48 55.96
CA LEU A 444 -41.41 10.50 55.45
C LEU A 444 -42.85 10.00 55.48
N LYS A 445 -43.12 8.79 54.97
CA LYS A 445 -44.46 8.20 55.01
C LYS A 445 -45.01 8.02 56.43
N GLU A 446 -44.17 7.57 57.37
CA GLU A 446 -44.60 7.41 58.76
C GLU A 446 -44.75 8.75 59.49
N TYR A 447 -43.98 9.76 59.11
CA TYR A 447 -44.15 11.13 59.58
C TYR A 447 -45.48 11.72 59.09
N ASP A 448 -45.78 11.61 57.79
CA ASP A 448 -47.03 12.08 57.21
C ASP A 448 -48.23 11.37 57.87
N LYS A 449 -48.21 10.04 58.00
CA LYS A 449 -49.28 9.29 58.69
C LYS A 449 -49.54 9.73 60.14
N LEU A 450 -48.51 10.16 60.86
CA LEU A 450 -48.63 10.54 62.28
C LEU A 450 -49.07 12.00 62.48
N PHE A 451 -48.86 12.85 61.47
CA PHE A 451 -49.03 14.30 61.58
C PHE A 451 -49.87 14.91 60.44
N GLU A 452 -50.47 14.10 59.57
CA GLU A 452 -51.52 14.51 58.61
C GLU A 452 -52.71 15.06 59.40
N LEU A 453 -52.90 16.37 59.33
CA LEU A 453 -54.05 17.07 59.91
C LEU A 453 -55.19 17.09 58.86
N PRO A 454 -56.42 16.69 59.21
CA PRO A 454 -57.60 17.09 58.43
C PRO A 454 -57.71 18.62 58.46
N GLU A 455 -58.11 19.24 57.35
CA GLU A 455 -58.09 20.70 57.14
C GLU A 455 -58.96 21.54 58.13
N GLU A 456 -59.58 20.95 59.16
CA GLU A 456 -60.47 21.65 60.11
C GLU A 456 -60.27 21.25 61.60
N SER A 457 -59.04 21.18 62.11
CA SER A 457 -58.83 21.06 63.57
C SER A 457 -57.85 22.08 64.15
N ASP A 458 -58.37 23.02 64.95
CA ASP A 458 -57.62 23.95 65.82
C ASP A 458 -57.04 23.25 67.06
N GLU A 459 -56.27 22.17 66.87
CA GLU A 459 -55.54 21.51 67.96
C GLU A 459 -54.06 21.89 67.97
N TYR A 460 -53.60 22.32 69.15
CA TYR A 460 -52.25 22.77 69.50
C TYR A 460 -51.14 22.19 68.60
N ALA A 461 -50.52 23.04 67.79
CA ALA A 461 -49.34 22.69 67.02
C ALA A 461 -48.23 22.20 67.95
N LEU A 462 -48.03 20.87 68.02
CA LEU A 462 -46.91 20.23 68.71
C LEU A 462 -45.61 20.90 68.26
N SER A 463 -44.74 21.25 69.22
CA SER A 463 -43.40 21.78 68.93
C SER A 463 -42.64 20.80 68.03
N LYS A 464 -41.67 21.30 67.25
CA LYS A 464 -40.78 20.46 66.44
C LYS A 464 -40.13 19.35 67.28
N GLU A 465 -39.80 19.67 68.53
CA GLU A 465 -39.22 18.70 69.46
C GLU A 465 -40.25 17.64 69.89
N ASP A 466 -41.49 18.01 70.15
CA ASP A 466 -42.54 17.06 70.56
C ASP A 466 -42.93 16.12 69.40
N ARG A 467 -43.01 16.65 68.18
CA ARG A 467 -43.22 15.83 66.96
C ARG A 467 -42.08 14.84 66.77
N ARG A 468 -40.84 15.27 66.99
CA ARG A 468 -39.66 14.40 66.95
C ARG A 468 -39.74 13.30 68.02
N HIS A 469 -40.05 13.64 69.27
CA HIS A 469 -40.18 12.65 70.34
C HIS A 469 -41.30 11.63 70.07
N LYS A 470 -42.45 12.10 69.57
CA LYS A 470 -43.60 11.25 69.24
C LYS A 470 -43.32 10.33 68.03
N LEU A 471 -42.62 10.83 67.01
CA LEU A 471 -42.16 10.02 65.87
C LEU A 471 -41.17 8.95 66.32
N ILE A 472 -40.16 9.32 67.12
CA ILE A 472 -39.16 8.38 67.63
C ILE A 472 -39.83 7.30 68.50
N PHE A 473 -40.80 7.68 69.33
CA PHE A 473 -41.58 6.73 70.11
C PHE A 473 -42.36 5.76 69.20
N HIS A 474 -43.06 6.26 68.19
CA HIS A 474 -43.79 5.44 67.22
C HIS A 474 -42.87 4.46 66.45
N LEU A 475 -41.71 4.93 65.98
CA LEU A 475 -40.76 4.11 65.25
C LEU A 475 -40.16 2.99 66.12
N ASN A 476 -39.98 3.24 67.41
CA ASN A 476 -39.51 2.24 68.37
C ASN A 476 -40.61 1.24 68.75
N SER A 477 -41.85 1.68 68.96
CA SER A 477 -42.96 0.80 69.33
C SER A 477 -43.45 -0.07 68.16
N SER A 478 -43.32 0.41 66.93
CA SER A 478 -43.72 -0.31 65.69
C SER A 478 -42.68 -1.30 65.18
N GLY A 479 -41.46 -1.30 65.75
CA GLY A 479 -40.35 -2.15 65.31
C GLY A 479 -39.63 -1.67 64.03
N ILE A 480 -40.12 -0.60 63.40
CA ILE A 480 -39.55 -0.02 62.17
C ILE A 480 -38.12 0.49 62.41
N TYR A 481 -37.85 1.10 63.57
CA TYR A 481 -36.51 1.55 63.95
C TYR A 481 -35.50 0.39 64.01
N PHE A 482 -35.93 -0.78 64.50
CA PHE A 482 -35.08 -1.98 64.56
C PHE A 482 -34.76 -2.52 63.17
N GLU A 483 -35.74 -2.50 62.25
CA GLU A 483 -35.54 -2.92 60.86
C GLU A 483 -34.54 -2.01 60.13
N PHE A 484 -34.61 -0.69 60.33
CA PHE A 484 -33.63 0.26 59.81
C PHE A 484 -32.22 -0.07 60.30
N LYS A 485 -32.07 -0.29 61.60
CA LYS A 485 -30.79 -0.59 62.23
C LYS A 485 -30.16 -1.86 61.67
N GLU A 486 -30.92 -2.94 61.49
CA GLU A 486 -30.41 -4.21 60.95
C GLU A 486 -30.05 -4.12 59.47
N LYS A 487 -30.84 -3.41 58.65
CA LYS A 487 -30.52 -3.19 57.22
C LYS A 487 -29.29 -2.30 57.04
N LEU A 488 -29.22 -1.19 57.79
CA LEU A 488 -28.09 -0.26 57.74
C LEU A 488 -26.80 -0.93 58.23
N LYS A 489 -26.89 -1.79 59.26
CA LYS A 489 -25.76 -2.59 59.75
C LYS A 489 -25.19 -3.50 58.67
N LYS A 490 -26.03 -4.19 57.88
CA LYS A 490 -25.57 -5.05 56.79
C LYS A 490 -24.83 -4.27 55.70
N ALA A 491 -25.38 -3.13 55.28
CA ALA A 491 -24.74 -2.25 54.29
C ALA A 491 -23.43 -1.65 54.82
N LEU A 492 -23.42 -1.23 56.09
CA LEU A 492 -22.25 -0.69 56.77
C LEU A 492 -21.09 -1.69 56.82
N VAL A 493 -21.38 -2.97 57.11
CA VAL A 493 -20.34 -4.02 57.15
C VAL A 493 -19.66 -4.18 55.78
N LEU A 494 -20.41 -4.04 54.67
CA LEU A 494 -19.83 -4.07 53.33
C LEU A 494 -18.91 -2.87 53.10
N VAL A 495 -19.34 -1.67 53.48
CA VAL A 495 -18.56 -0.43 53.34
C VAL A 495 -17.28 -0.48 54.18
N ILE A 496 -17.35 -0.95 55.42
CA ILE A 496 -16.17 -1.10 56.29
C ILE A 496 -15.15 -2.05 55.66
N ARG A 497 -15.61 -3.18 55.10
CA ARG A 497 -14.73 -4.16 54.44
C ARG A 497 -14.07 -3.62 53.18
N GLU A 498 -14.77 -2.80 52.41
CA GLU A 498 -14.26 -2.26 51.14
C GLU A 498 -13.37 -1.02 51.34
N LYS A 499 -13.75 -0.08 52.23
CA LYS A 499 -13.05 1.20 52.42
C LYS A 499 -12.03 1.22 53.56
N PHE A 500 -12.14 0.29 54.50
CA PHE A 500 -11.24 0.22 55.66
C PHE A 500 -10.62 -1.18 55.84
N PRO A 501 -9.96 -1.75 54.80
CA PRO A 501 -9.49 -3.15 54.81
C PRO A 501 -8.32 -3.40 55.79
N THR A 502 -7.45 -2.41 56.00
CA THR A 502 -6.33 -2.47 56.94
C THR A 502 -6.81 -2.69 58.37
N ILE A 503 -7.85 -1.95 58.74
CA ILE A 503 -8.49 -1.98 60.05
C ILE A 503 -9.19 -3.33 60.26
N VAL A 504 -9.97 -3.84 59.30
CA VAL A 504 -10.66 -5.15 59.44
C VAL A 504 -9.72 -6.31 59.76
N ASN A 505 -8.47 -6.25 59.30
CA ASN A 505 -7.46 -7.28 59.56
C ASN A 505 -6.77 -7.14 60.94
N ASP A 506 -6.72 -5.95 61.51
CA ASP A 506 -6.00 -5.65 62.76
C ASP A 506 -6.88 -5.69 64.03
N PHE A 507 -8.22 -5.77 63.93
CA PHE A 507 -9.12 -5.77 65.09
C PHE A 507 -9.44 -7.20 65.62
N PRO A 508 -9.11 -7.53 66.88
CA PRO A 508 -9.44 -8.83 67.47
C PRO A 508 -10.94 -8.97 67.77
N THR A 509 -11.44 -10.18 67.60
CA THR A 509 -12.83 -10.59 67.80
C THR A 509 -13.26 -10.36 69.26
N HIS A 510 -14.53 -9.93 69.47
CA HIS A 510 -15.16 -9.68 70.78
C HIS A 510 -14.90 -10.80 71.81
N LYS A 511 -13.83 -10.72 72.61
CA LYS A 511 -13.63 -11.59 73.77
C LYS A 511 -13.05 -10.94 75.03
N GLU A 512 -12.75 -9.65 75.06
CA GLU A 512 -12.21 -9.01 76.27
C GLU A 512 -13.10 -7.87 76.81
N PRO A 513 -13.42 -7.84 78.13
CA PRO A 513 -14.24 -6.80 78.72
C PRO A 513 -13.56 -5.43 78.69
N LEU A 514 -14.35 -4.36 78.55
CA LEU A 514 -13.96 -2.95 78.34
C LEU A 514 -13.07 -2.27 79.41
N GLY A 515 -12.45 -3.03 80.33
CA GLY A 515 -11.68 -2.49 81.46
C GLY A 515 -10.16 -2.55 81.34
N GLN A 516 -9.59 -3.29 80.38
CA GLN A 516 -8.14 -3.46 80.24
C GLN A 516 -7.71 -3.43 78.77
N VAL A 517 -7.51 -2.23 78.23
CA VAL A 517 -6.83 -2.04 76.93
C VAL A 517 -6.00 -0.76 77.02
N ASP A 518 -4.78 -0.80 76.47
CA ASP A 518 -3.83 0.32 76.45
C ASP A 518 -4.44 1.62 75.89
N VAL A 519 -3.98 2.76 76.41
CA VAL A 519 -4.46 4.11 76.05
C VAL A 519 -4.35 4.37 74.55
N ASN A 520 -3.29 3.87 73.89
CA ASN A 520 -3.08 4.00 72.44
C ASN A 520 -4.14 3.26 71.62
N THR A 521 -4.57 2.07 72.04
CA THR A 521 -5.61 1.29 71.34
C THR A 521 -6.99 1.93 71.50
N ARG A 522 -7.22 2.63 72.63
CA ARG A 522 -8.45 3.40 72.85
C ARG A 522 -8.49 4.64 71.96
N GLN A 523 -7.37 5.35 71.80
CA GLN A 523 -7.27 6.50 70.90
C GLN A 523 -7.43 6.11 69.43
N THR A 524 -6.81 5.03 68.96
CA THR A 524 -7.00 4.53 67.59
C THR A 524 -8.43 4.06 67.33
N LYS A 525 -9.10 3.43 68.30
CA LYS A 525 -10.54 3.13 68.22
C LYS A 525 -11.40 4.39 68.09
N THR A 526 -11.11 5.41 68.90
CA THR A 526 -11.87 6.67 68.88
C THR A 526 -11.67 7.42 67.57
N LEU A 527 -10.45 7.48 67.05
CA LEU A 527 -10.15 8.07 65.74
C LEU A 527 -10.86 7.32 64.60
N PHE A 528 -10.78 5.99 64.59
CA PHE A 528 -11.50 5.18 63.60
C PHE A 528 -13.02 5.40 63.65
N TYR A 529 -13.64 5.39 64.83
CA TYR A 529 -15.08 5.64 64.94
C TYR A 529 -15.44 7.07 64.52
N ALA A 530 -14.57 8.05 64.75
CA ALA A 530 -14.76 9.42 64.28
C ALA A 530 -14.67 9.51 62.75
N ASP A 531 -13.67 8.88 62.13
CA ASP A 531 -13.49 8.86 60.68
C ASP A 531 -14.61 8.09 59.98
N LEU A 532 -14.99 6.92 60.51
CA LEU A 532 -16.12 6.14 60.02
C LEU A 532 -17.43 6.94 60.16
N TYR A 533 -17.63 7.63 61.28
CA TYR A 533 -18.81 8.47 61.47
C TYR A 533 -18.83 9.65 60.49
N SER A 534 -17.70 10.35 60.27
CA SER A 534 -17.59 11.45 59.30
C SER A 534 -17.96 10.96 57.91
N PHE A 535 -17.33 9.87 57.46
CA PHE A 535 -17.59 9.28 56.15
C PHE A 535 -19.05 8.87 55.98
N LEU A 536 -19.62 8.16 56.96
CA LEU A 536 -21.03 7.74 56.88
C LEU A 536 -21.98 8.93 56.89
N MET A 537 -21.68 9.97 57.67
CA MET A 537 -22.51 11.17 57.69
C MET A 537 -22.38 11.97 56.40
N GLU A 538 -21.20 12.08 55.80
CA GLU A 538 -21.03 12.66 54.46
C GLU A 538 -21.91 11.94 53.44
N GLU A 539 -21.89 10.61 53.43
CA GLU A 539 -22.70 9.79 52.54
C GLU A 539 -24.22 9.94 52.81
N VAL A 540 -24.61 10.03 54.08
CA VAL A 540 -26.01 10.32 54.48
C VAL A 540 -26.39 11.74 54.06
N HIS A 541 -25.51 12.73 54.19
CA HIS A 541 -25.74 14.10 53.76
C HIS A 541 -25.85 14.21 52.25
N VAL A 542 -25.04 13.46 51.49
CA VAL A 542 -25.20 13.34 50.04
C VAL A 542 -26.59 12.82 49.69
N VAL A 543 -27.08 11.79 50.39
CA VAL A 543 -28.43 11.25 50.14
C VAL A 543 -29.54 12.20 50.61
N LEU A 544 -29.38 12.87 51.77
CA LEU A 544 -30.35 13.83 52.31
C LEU A 544 -30.46 15.05 51.40
N ASN A 545 -29.32 15.65 51.02
CA ASN A 545 -29.28 16.75 50.07
C ASN A 545 -29.86 16.29 48.73
N HIS A 546 -29.55 15.08 48.28
CA HIS A 546 -30.20 14.53 47.08
C HIS A 546 -31.72 14.46 47.23
N VAL A 547 -32.29 13.93 48.32
CA VAL A 547 -33.74 13.74 48.48
C VAL A 547 -34.49 15.06 48.74
N PHE A 548 -33.90 15.98 49.50
CA PHE A 548 -34.57 17.22 49.92
C PHE A 548 -34.23 18.42 49.02
N SER A 549 -33.06 18.45 48.35
CA SER A 549 -32.76 19.47 47.33
C SER A 549 -33.40 19.15 45.98
N THR A 550 -33.75 17.88 45.69
CA THR A 550 -34.62 17.53 44.53
C THR A 550 -36.04 18.06 44.65
N ALA A 551 -36.48 18.51 45.82
CA ALA A 551 -37.80 19.14 45.99
C ALA A 551 -37.83 20.60 45.48
N GLU A 552 -36.67 21.24 45.23
CA GLU A 552 -36.58 22.64 44.78
C GLU A 552 -35.91 22.83 43.41
N GLY A 553 -35.44 21.77 42.73
CA GLY A 553 -34.79 21.95 41.42
C GLY A 553 -34.70 20.71 40.53
N GLU A 554 -35.40 20.74 39.39
CA GLU A 554 -35.41 19.73 38.31
C GLU A 554 -34.06 19.55 37.56
N ARG A 555 -32.95 20.12 38.05
CA ARG A 555 -31.63 20.02 37.38
C ARG A 555 -30.64 19.01 38.00
N SER A 556 -30.91 18.47 39.19
CA SER A 556 -29.99 17.53 39.86
C SER A 556 -30.32 16.05 39.57
N THR A 557 -31.38 15.77 38.80
CA THR A 557 -31.80 14.42 38.43
C THR A 557 -30.98 13.81 37.27
N MET A 558 -30.19 14.60 36.53
CA MET A 558 -29.34 14.10 35.43
C MET A 558 -28.09 13.33 35.94
N ASP A 559 -27.42 13.81 36.99
CA ASP A 559 -26.11 13.24 37.41
C ASP A 559 -26.20 11.92 38.19
N LEU A 560 -27.37 11.55 38.72
CA LEU A 560 -27.55 10.31 39.49
C LEU A 560 -28.31 9.21 38.74
N LEU A 561 -28.99 9.55 37.64
CA LEU A 561 -29.37 8.55 36.64
C LEU A 561 -28.14 8.07 35.86
N ASP A 562 -27.12 8.92 35.68
CA ASP A 562 -25.85 8.57 35.02
C ASP A 562 -24.94 7.59 35.80
N ALA A 563 -25.09 7.51 37.12
CA ALA A 563 -24.40 6.49 37.92
C ALA A 563 -25.06 5.10 37.84
N THR A 564 -26.29 5.02 37.34
CA THR A 564 -27.06 3.77 37.17
C THR A 564 -27.45 3.47 35.74
N SER A 565 -27.14 4.37 34.79
CA SER A 565 -27.41 4.17 33.38
C SER A 565 -26.45 3.13 32.81
N GLN A 566 -26.95 2.32 31.88
CA GLN A 566 -26.09 1.46 31.07
C GLN A 566 -25.07 2.38 30.38
N VAL A 567 -23.79 2.26 30.75
CA VAL A 567 -22.72 3.03 30.11
C VAL A 567 -22.83 2.83 28.60
N SER A 568 -23.16 3.89 27.87
CA SER A 568 -23.35 3.80 26.44
C SER A 568 -22.02 3.43 25.77
N PRO A 569 -22.01 2.58 24.73
CA PRO A 569 -20.79 2.26 23.98
C PRO A 569 -20.04 3.51 23.52
N GLU A 570 -20.77 4.57 23.16
CA GLU A 570 -20.20 5.84 22.70
C GLU A 570 -19.43 6.58 23.80
N SER A 571 -19.95 6.61 25.03
CA SER A 571 -19.24 7.22 26.17
C SER A 571 -17.92 6.51 26.48
N ILE A 572 -17.83 5.20 26.24
CA ILE A 572 -16.60 4.42 26.42
C ILE A 572 -15.63 4.72 25.29
N LYS A 573 -16.10 4.79 24.03
CA LYS A 573 -15.26 5.16 22.88
C LYS A 573 -14.65 6.56 23.04
N ILE A 574 -15.41 7.53 23.53
CA ILE A 574 -14.91 8.88 23.82
C ILE A 574 -13.77 8.83 24.86
N LYS A 575 -13.96 8.07 25.95
CA LYS A 575 -12.90 7.88 26.97
C LYS A 575 -11.67 7.17 26.40
N LEU A 576 -11.84 6.13 25.58
CA LEU A 576 -10.75 5.44 24.91
C LEU A 576 -9.98 6.36 23.96
N LYS A 577 -10.68 7.25 23.24
CA LYS A 577 -10.08 8.25 22.36
C LYS A 577 -9.31 9.32 23.15
N SER A 578 -9.85 9.80 24.25
CA SER A 578 -9.17 10.75 25.15
C SER A 578 -7.87 10.14 25.70
N LEU A 579 -7.91 8.90 26.19
CA LEU A 579 -6.71 8.19 26.63
C LEU A 579 -5.72 7.92 25.47
N ALA A 580 -6.21 7.72 24.25
CA ALA A 580 -5.36 7.57 23.06
C ALA A 580 -4.59 8.85 22.76
N GLN A 581 -5.27 10.01 22.85
CA GLN A 581 -4.66 11.33 22.67
C GLN A 581 -3.60 11.60 23.76
N GLN A 582 -3.91 11.29 25.03
CA GLN A 582 -2.93 11.42 26.13
C GLN A 582 -1.72 10.49 25.93
N ALA A 583 -1.95 9.24 25.49
CA ALA A 583 -0.87 8.30 25.19
C ALA A 583 0.03 8.83 24.06
N TRP A 584 -0.56 9.33 22.98
CA TRP A 584 0.19 9.92 21.86
C TRP A 584 0.95 11.18 22.28
N GLU A 585 0.31 12.09 23.00
CA GLU A 585 0.95 13.31 23.50
C GLU A 585 2.16 12.99 24.40
N SER A 586 1.99 12.05 25.33
CA SER A 586 3.11 11.61 26.19
C SER A 586 4.21 10.89 25.42
N GLU A 587 3.90 10.19 24.33
CA GLU A 587 4.89 9.63 23.40
C GLU A 587 5.71 10.74 22.73
N VAL A 588 5.04 11.77 22.19
CA VAL A 588 5.69 12.92 21.53
C VAL A 588 6.60 13.68 22.50
N ASN A 589 6.19 13.84 23.75
CA ASN A 589 7.01 14.47 24.80
C ASN A 589 8.09 13.55 25.39
N THR A 590 8.32 12.37 24.80
CA THR A 590 9.32 11.37 25.26
C THR A 590 9.04 10.76 26.65
N GLN A 591 7.83 10.94 27.19
CA GLN A 591 7.37 10.37 28.47
C GLN A 591 6.86 8.94 28.29
N LEU A 592 7.73 8.04 27.80
CA LEU A 592 7.37 6.68 27.37
C LEU A 592 6.69 5.83 28.45
N LYS A 593 7.05 6.04 29.72
CA LYS A 593 6.42 5.33 30.86
C LYS A 593 4.95 5.69 30.99
N LYS A 594 4.61 6.97 30.84
CA LYS A 594 3.25 7.49 30.93
C LYS A 594 2.42 7.07 29.72
N ALA A 595 3.01 7.13 28.52
CA ALA A 595 2.38 6.62 27.30
C ALA A 595 1.96 5.15 27.46
N LYS A 596 2.88 4.33 27.99
CA LYS A 596 2.62 2.92 28.29
C LYS A 596 1.47 2.75 29.29
N THR A 597 1.44 3.50 30.39
CA THR A 597 0.35 3.39 31.37
C THR A 597 -0.99 3.78 30.76
N CYS A 598 -1.05 4.84 29.95
CA CYS A 598 -2.27 5.24 29.24
C CYS A 598 -2.76 4.14 28.29
N HIS A 599 -1.88 3.50 27.52
CA HIS A 599 -2.26 2.35 26.69
C HIS A 599 -2.76 1.16 27.50
N LEU A 600 -2.15 0.85 28.64
CA LEU A 600 -2.61 -0.21 29.53
C LEU A 600 -3.99 0.11 30.12
N ASP A 601 -4.25 1.37 30.50
CA ASP A 601 -5.55 1.81 30.98
C ASP A 601 -6.62 1.73 29.87
N ARG A 602 -6.25 2.02 28.61
CA ARG A 602 -7.13 1.80 27.44
C ARG A 602 -7.49 0.33 27.30
N ILE A 603 -6.51 -0.57 27.39
CA ILE A 603 -6.74 -2.02 27.30
C ILE A 603 -7.65 -2.48 28.44
N ALA A 604 -7.36 -2.06 29.68
CA ALA A 604 -8.18 -2.42 30.84
C ALA A 604 -9.63 -1.91 30.71
N LEU A 605 -9.82 -0.69 30.20
CA LEU A 605 -11.14 -0.12 29.94
C LEU A 605 -11.87 -0.86 28.81
N ALA A 606 -11.18 -1.18 27.71
CA ALA A 606 -11.74 -1.93 26.59
C ALA A 606 -12.13 -3.35 27.00
N GLU A 607 -11.27 -4.05 27.75
CA GLU A 607 -11.53 -5.39 28.30
C GLU A 607 -12.74 -5.40 29.23
N LYS A 608 -12.83 -4.41 30.13
CA LYS A 608 -13.97 -4.26 31.05
C LYS A 608 -15.31 -4.11 30.33
N HIS A 609 -15.30 -3.57 29.12
CA HIS A 609 -16.49 -3.29 28.32
C HIS A 609 -16.52 -4.06 26.98
N ALA A 610 -15.77 -5.16 26.87
CA ALA A 610 -15.58 -5.89 25.61
C ALA A 610 -16.91 -6.31 24.94
N ALA A 611 -17.88 -6.77 25.74
CA ALA A 611 -19.21 -7.17 25.25
C ALA A 611 -20.00 -6.02 24.60
N LEU A 612 -19.73 -4.76 24.98
CA LEU A 612 -20.40 -3.58 24.44
C LEU A 612 -19.68 -3.00 23.21
N LEU A 613 -18.40 -3.31 23.04
CA LEU A 613 -17.51 -2.67 22.06
C LEU A 613 -17.37 -3.44 20.74
N GLY A 614 -17.92 -4.66 20.65
CA GLY A 614 -18.12 -5.36 19.37
C GLY A 614 -16.85 -5.57 18.54
N GLY A 615 -15.70 -5.81 19.18
CA GLY A 615 -14.42 -6.04 18.49
C GLY A 615 -13.42 -4.88 18.55
N HIS A 616 -13.83 -3.68 18.97
CA HIS A 616 -12.94 -2.50 19.10
C HIS A 616 -11.76 -2.70 20.09
N GLN A 617 -11.78 -3.77 20.88
CA GLN A 617 -10.65 -4.19 21.70
C GLN A 617 -9.41 -4.51 20.85
N ALA A 618 -9.59 -5.11 19.66
CA ALA A 618 -8.49 -5.43 18.77
C ALA A 618 -7.78 -4.16 18.28
N ASP A 619 -8.53 -3.12 17.92
CA ASP A 619 -7.99 -1.81 17.51
C ASP A 619 -7.13 -1.19 18.62
N VAL A 620 -7.55 -1.30 19.88
CA VAL A 620 -6.79 -0.78 21.04
C VAL A 620 -5.45 -1.53 21.22
N TRP A 621 -5.43 -2.85 21.01
CA TRP A 621 -4.19 -3.62 21.01
C TRP A 621 -3.28 -3.28 19.82
N PHE A 622 -3.86 -3.04 18.65
CA PHE A 622 -3.12 -2.63 17.46
C PHE A 622 -2.45 -1.28 17.67
N ASP A 623 -3.16 -0.28 18.21
CA ASP A 623 -2.59 1.03 18.57
C ASP A 623 -1.39 0.89 19.52
N PHE A 624 -1.49 -0.01 20.51
CA PHE A 624 -0.39 -0.25 21.46
C PHE A 624 0.80 -0.95 20.80
N ALA A 625 0.55 -1.83 19.83
CA ALA A 625 1.60 -2.41 19.00
C ALA A 625 2.31 -1.34 18.16
N LEU A 626 1.58 -0.41 17.54
CA LEU A 626 2.15 0.71 16.79
C LEU A 626 3.04 1.61 17.67
N PHE A 627 2.64 1.87 18.92
CA PHE A 627 3.48 2.56 19.91
C PHE A 627 4.80 1.82 20.16
N TYR A 628 4.77 0.49 20.33
CA TYR A 628 5.99 -0.29 20.52
C TYR A 628 6.86 -0.37 19.27
N LEU A 629 6.26 -0.40 18.07
CA LEU A 629 7.00 -0.30 16.80
C LEU A 629 7.72 1.05 16.69
N ARG A 630 7.04 2.16 17.01
CA ARG A 630 7.64 3.51 16.99
C ARG A 630 8.75 3.68 18.02
N THR A 631 8.63 3.06 19.18
CA THR A 631 9.67 3.06 20.24
C THR A 631 10.75 1.99 20.05
N LEU A 632 10.70 1.22 18.95
CA LEU A 632 11.65 0.16 18.58
C LEU A 632 11.71 -1.03 19.55
N ASP A 633 10.68 -1.23 20.37
CA ASP A 633 10.52 -2.42 21.22
C ASP A 633 9.72 -3.50 20.48
N LEU A 634 10.39 -4.10 19.47
CA LEU A 634 9.75 -5.00 18.52
C LEU A 634 9.18 -6.27 19.18
N GLU A 635 9.76 -6.74 20.28
CA GLU A 635 9.30 -7.94 20.98
C GLU A 635 7.92 -7.70 21.63
N LYS A 636 7.77 -6.57 22.30
CA LYS A 636 6.48 -6.18 22.88
C LYS A 636 5.46 -5.86 21.80
N ALA A 637 5.87 -5.21 20.71
CA ALA A 637 4.99 -4.99 19.55
C ALA A 637 4.44 -6.32 19.01
N SER A 638 5.31 -7.33 18.84
CA SER A 638 4.93 -8.67 18.40
C SER A 638 3.91 -9.32 19.35
N ASN A 639 4.11 -9.21 20.66
CA ASN A 639 3.16 -9.74 21.65
C ASN A 639 1.80 -9.02 21.57
N CYS A 640 1.79 -7.68 21.48
CA CYS A 640 0.55 -6.91 21.33
C CYS A 640 -0.21 -7.24 20.04
N LEU A 641 0.50 -7.50 18.93
CA LEU A 641 -0.12 -7.95 17.68
C LEU A 641 -0.73 -9.34 17.80
N ARG A 642 -0.07 -10.26 18.52
CA ARG A 642 -0.65 -11.57 18.84
C ARG A 642 -1.90 -11.43 19.71
N ASP A 643 -1.87 -10.55 20.71
CA ASP A 643 -3.03 -10.27 21.57
C ASP A 643 -4.18 -9.65 20.75
N CYS A 644 -3.88 -8.73 19.84
CA CYS A 644 -4.84 -8.18 18.87
C CYS A 644 -5.51 -9.30 18.04
N LEU A 645 -4.72 -10.19 17.44
CA LEU A 645 -5.22 -11.31 16.63
C LEU A 645 -5.95 -12.39 17.45
N SER A 646 -5.65 -12.51 18.75
CA SER A 646 -6.38 -13.37 19.67
C SER A 646 -7.77 -12.83 20.01
N CYS A 647 -7.97 -11.52 19.90
CA CYS A 647 -9.27 -10.85 20.06
C CYS A 647 -10.07 -10.86 18.76
N ASP A 648 -9.43 -10.54 17.63
CA ASP A 648 -10.03 -10.57 16.30
C ASP A 648 -9.07 -11.17 15.26
N THR A 649 -9.38 -12.39 14.82
CA THR A 649 -8.59 -13.09 13.80
C THR A 649 -8.72 -12.47 12.41
N ASN A 650 -9.68 -11.57 12.20
CA ASN A 650 -9.97 -10.92 10.92
C ASN A 650 -9.39 -9.49 10.83
N HIS A 651 -8.57 -9.07 11.79
CA HIS A 651 -7.98 -7.74 11.79
C HIS A 651 -6.83 -7.61 10.76
N ILE A 652 -7.17 -7.23 9.52
CA ILE A 652 -6.25 -7.20 8.37
C ILE A 652 -4.93 -6.47 8.64
N GLN A 653 -4.96 -5.27 9.22
CA GLN A 653 -3.75 -4.47 9.46
C GLN A 653 -2.80 -5.13 10.47
N ALA A 654 -3.34 -5.85 11.45
CA ALA A 654 -2.56 -6.55 12.46
C ALA A 654 -1.90 -7.80 11.87
N ILE A 655 -2.61 -8.51 10.96
CA ILE A 655 -2.04 -9.63 10.21
C ILE A 655 -0.87 -9.16 9.33
N GLN A 656 -1.06 -8.05 8.60
CA GLN A 656 -0.02 -7.47 7.74
C GLN A 656 1.22 -7.03 8.54
N ALA A 657 1.01 -6.31 9.66
CA ALA A 657 2.10 -5.87 10.53
C ALA A 657 2.80 -7.04 11.25
N TYR A 658 2.04 -8.05 11.71
CA TYR A 658 2.60 -9.21 12.38
C TYR A 658 3.38 -10.11 11.41
N GLY A 659 2.85 -10.35 10.20
CA GLY A 659 3.57 -11.06 9.15
C GLY A 659 4.87 -10.35 8.76
N SER A 660 4.86 -9.01 8.72
CA SER A 660 6.06 -8.19 8.51
C SER A 660 7.10 -8.38 9.61
N LEU A 661 6.70 -8.39 10.89
CA LEU A 661 7.59 -8.66 12.00
C LEU A 661 8.16 -10.08 11.98
N LEU A 662 7.36 -11.09 11.60
CA LEU A 662 7.86 -12.46 11.46
C LEU A 662 8.91 -12.57 10.36
N CYS A 663 8.74 -11.88 9.23
CA CYS A 663 9.78 -11.74 8.21
C CYS A 663 11.04 -11.06 8.76
N TYR A 664 10.88 -9.99 9.55
CA TYR A 664 12.00 -9.28 10.19
C TYR A 664 12.78 -10.19 11.14
N TYR A 665 12.07 -10.99 11.97
CA TYR A 665 12.67 -11.99 12.86
C TYR A 665 13.18 -13.25 12.16
N LYS A 666 12.99 -13.37 10.84
CA LYS A 666 13.32 -14.55 10.04
C LYS A 666 12.58 -15.82 10.48
N ASP A 667 11.43 -15.68 11.13
CA ASP A 667 10.50 -16.80 11.35
C ASP A 667 9.64 -17.02 10.10
N PHE A 668 10.26 -17.61 9.08
CA PHE A 668 9.63 -17.83 7.79
C PHE A 668 8.51 -18.88 7.83
N GLY A 669 8.44 -19.71 8.88
CA GLY A 669 7.37 -20.68 9.07
C GLY A 669 6.09 -19.97 9.52
N GLY A 670 6.19 -19.12 10.55
CA GLY A 670 5.09 -18.28 10.99
C GLY A 670 4.66 -17.28 9.92
N ALA A 671 5.62 -16.61 9.26
CA ALA A 671 5.33 -15.61 8.23
C ALA A 671 4.52 -16.19 7.05
N ASP A 672 4.85 -17.41 6.60
CA ASP A 672 4.10 -18.11 5.54
C ASP A 672 2.61 -18.28 5.91
N ILE A 673 2.36 -18.74 7.14
CA ILE A 673 1.00 -18.98 7.63
C ILE A 673 0.24 -17.65 7.72
N VAL A 674 0.82 -16.66 8.39
CA VAL A 674 0.14 -15.38 8.68
C VAL A 674 -0.13 -14.59 7.38
N LEU A 675 0.86 -14.44 6.50
CA LEU A 675 0.70 -13.65 5.27
C LEU A 675 -0.26 -14.30 4.27
N LYS A 676 -0.24 -15.63 4.11
CA LYS A 676 -1.19 -16.34 3.24
C LYS A 676 -2.63 -16.27 3.75
N ASN A 677 -2.83 -16.40 5.07
CA ASN A 677 -4.15 -16.19 5.66
C ASN A 677 -4.61 -14.73 5.47
N GLY A 678 -3.71 -13.75 5.62
CA GLY A 678 -4.01 -12.34 5.34
C GLY A 678 -4.46 -12.11 3.91
N LEU A 679 -3.79 -12.72 2.93
CA LEU A 679 -4.20 -12.65 1.53
C LEU A 679 -5.57 -13.30 1.28
N ALA A 680 -5.82 -14.47 1.87
CA ALA A 680 -7.11 -15.15 1.75
C ALA A 680 -8.25 -14.32 2.37
N LEU A 681 -8.00 -13.72 3.54
CA LEU A 681 -8.94 -12.85 4.23
C LEU A 681 -9.30 -11.63 3.38
N VAL A 682 -8.29 -10.92 2.88
CA VAL A 682 -8.49 -9.70 2.08
C VAL A 682 -9.30 -9.96 0.80
N LYS A 683 -9.13 -11.13 0.17
CA LYS A 683 -9.96 -11.58 -0.95
C LYS A 683 -11.41 -11.87 -0.53
N SER A 684 -11.60 -12.50 0.63
CA SER A 684 -12.94 -12.84 1.14
C SER A 684 -13.75 -11.63 1.62
N THR A 685 -13.09 -10.63 2.18
CA THR A 685 -13.73 -9.41 2.72
C THR A 685 -13.87 -8.31 1.68
N CYS A 686 -13.42 -8.52 0.45
CA CYS A 686 -13.37 -7.51 -0.62
C CYS A 686 -12.72 -6.18 -0.15
N ALA A 687 -11.56 -6.26 0.52
CA ALA A 687 -10.90 -5.06 1.04
C ALA A 687 -10.51 -4.08 -0.09
N PRO A 688 -10.22 -2.80 0.22
CA PRO A 688 -9.77 -1.83 -0.79
C PRO A 688 -8.57 -2.35 -1.60
N GLN A 689 -8.51 -2.02 -2.90
CA GLN A 689 -7.50 -2.52 -3.84
C GLN A 689 -6.06 -2.34 -3.33
N GLU A 690 -5.76 -1.19 -2.71
CA GLU A 690 -4.45 -0.89 -2.10
C GLU A 690 -4.07 -1.89 -0.99
N VAL A 691 -5.03 -2.28 -0.15
CA VAL A 691 -4.81 -3.24 0.95
C VAL A 691 -4.60 -4.65 0.39
N GLN A 692 -5.28 -4.98 -0.71
CA GLN A 692 -5.06 -6.24 -1.43
C GLN A 692 -3.65 -6.26 -2.07
N ALA A 693 -3.28 -5.19 -2.77
CA ALA A 693 -1.98 -5.03 -3.39
C ALA A 693 -0.84 -5.13 -2.36
N ARG A 694 -1.00 -4.49 -1.18
CA ARG A 694 -0.05 -4.60 -0.07
C ARG A 694 0.12 -6.05 0.40
N SER A 695 -0.95 -6.83 0.47
CA SER A 695 -0.87 -8.25 0.91
C SER A 695 -0.06 -9.10 -0.07
N HIS A 696 -0.25 -8.87 -1.37
CA HIS A 696 0.57 -9.48 -2.43
C HIS A 696 2.03 -9.01 -2.35
N ALA A 697 2.27 -7.70 -2.16
CA ALA A 697 3.62 -7.15 -2.02
C ALA A 697 4.37 -7.70 -0.79
N LEU A 698 3.69 -7.88 0.35
CA LEU A 698 4.26 -8.51 1.54
C LEU A 698 4.72 -9.95 1.28
N LEU A 699 3.94 -10.73 0.53
CA LEU A 699 4.34 -12.08 0.12
C LEU A 699 5.54 -12.08 -0.83
N ALA A 700 5.65 -11.10 -1.74
CA ALA A 700 6.82 -10.95 -2.60
C ALA A 700 8.11 -10.71 -1.79
N ILE A 701 8.03 -9.83 -0.79
CA ILE A 701 9.17 -9.57 0.12
C ILE A 701 9.47 -10.78 0.99
N TYR A 702 8.45 -11.52 1.45
CA TYR A 702 8.65 -12.80 2.14
C TYR A 702 9.42 -13.79 1.27
N TYR A 703 9.04 -14.01 0.01
CA TYR A 703 9.75 -14.94 -0.87
C TYR A 703 11.19 -14.53 -1.13
N THR A 704 11.43 -13.22 -1.26
CA THR A 704 12.77 -12.65 -1.43
C THR A 704 13.64 -12.84 -0.19
N THR A 705 13.07 -12.73 1.01
CA THR A 705 13.82 -12.83 2.28
C THR A 705 13.99 -14.26 2.77
N ALA A 706 13.06 -15.15 2.44
CA ALA A 706 13.05 -16.54 2.88
C ALA A 706 13.90 -17.49 2.01
N ASP A 707 14.45 -17.01 0.88
CA ASP A 707 15.14 -17.81 -0.15
C ASP A 707 14.33 -19.04 -0.63
N ARG A 708 13.00 -18.99 -0.51
CA ARG A 708 12.09 -20.07 -0.92
C ARG A 708 11.69 -20.02 -2.39
N ASP A 709 12.16 -19.01 -3.12
CA ASP A 709 11.90 -18.82 -4.53
C ASP A 709 13.23 -18.67 -5.31
N PRO A 710 13.96 -19.78 -5.53
CA PRO A 710 15.27 -19.73 -6.19
C PRO A 710 15.21 -19.24 -7.64
N THR A 711 14.04 -19.28 -8.28
CA THR A 711 13.84 -18.80 -9.64
C THR A 711 13.37 -17.34 -9.71
N GLY A 712 12.90 -16.77 -8.59
CA GLY A 712 12.31 -15.43 -8.54
C GLY A 712 10.92 -15.32 -9.16
N ASN A 713 10.32 -16.44 -9.61
CA ASN A 713 9.06 -16.47 -10.34
C ASN A 713 7.85 -16.22 -9.42
N LEU A 714 7.88 -16.72 -8.18
CA LEU A 714 6.81 -16.49 -7.20
C LEU A 714 6.82 -15.03 -6.73
N CYS A 715 8.00 -14.48 -6.45
CA CYS A 715 8.17 -13.08 -6.11
C CYS A 715 7.64 -12.18 -7.23
N LEU A 716 8.06 -12.43 -8.48
CA LEU A 716 7.60 -11.64 -9.62
C LEU A 716 6.08 -11.78 -9.83
N HIS A 717 5.52 -12.98 -9.64
CA HIS A 717 4.08 -13.20 -9.72
C HIS A 717 3.31 -12.33 -8.73
N GLU A 718 3.67 -12.38 -7.45
CA GLU A 718 2.96 -11.62 -6.43
C GLU A 718 3.07 -10.11 -6.68
N LEU A 719 4.22 -9.62 -7.15
CA LEU A 719 4.38 -8.23 -7.57
C LEU A 719 3.48 -7.86 -8.76
N LEU A 720 3.33 -8.74 -9.74
CA LEU A 720 2.43 -8.52 -10.89
C LEU A 720 0.95 -8.55 -10.48
N GLN A 721 0.57 -9.38 -9.50
CA GLN A 721 -0.79 -9.36 -8.94
C GLN A 721 -1.07 -8.05 -8.20
N ALA A 722 -0.14 -7.59 -7.36
CA ALA A 722 -0.24 -6.28 -6.72
C ALA A 722 -0.35 -5.15 -7.75
N LEU A 723 0.46 -5.19 -8.81
CA LEU A 723 0.44 -4.23 -9.90
C LEU A 723 -0.90 -4.21 -10.65
N PHE A 724 -1.49 -5.38 -10.90
CA PHE A 724 -2.78 -5.49 -11.57
C PHE A 724 -3.91 -4.84 -10.75
N LEU A 725 -3.85 -4.94 -9.42
CA LEU A 725 -4.82 -4.34 -8.52
C LEU A 725 -4.71 -2.80 -8.46
N VAL A 726 -3.51 -2.25 -8.67
CA VAL A 726 -3.23 -0.80 -8.62
C VAL A 726 -3.34 -0.13 -10.00
N LYS A 727 -3.37 -0.91 -11.09
CA LYS A 727 -3.46 -0.41 -12.47
C LYS A 727 -4.75 0.40 -12.71
N GLN A 728 -4.64 1.72 -12.64
CA GLN A 728 -5.61 2.64 -13.24
C GLN A 728 -5.29 2.83 -14.73
N ALA A 729 -6.32 3.06 -15.55
CA ALA A 729 -6.30 2.93 -17.03
C ALA A 729 -5.28 3.82 -17.80
N ASN A 730 -4.49 4.68 -17.16
CA ASN A 730 -3.69 5.72 -17.82
C ASN A 730 -2.21 5.87 -17.35
N SER A 731 -1.60 4.88 -16.71
CA SER A 731 -0.25 5.03 -16.14
C SER A 731 0.72 3.87 -16.43
N PHE A 732 1.99 4.21 -16.68
CA PHE A 732 3.12 3.30 -16.92
C PHE A 732 3.62 2.67 -15.61
N PHE A 733 2.80 1.85 -14.96
CA PHE A 733 3.19 1.20 -13.71
C PHE A 733 4.16 0.02 -13.91
N SER A 734 5.15 -0.08 -13.04
CA SER A 734 6.21 -1.12 -13.01
C SER A 734 6.15 -1.90 -11.69
N PRO A 735 6.60 -3.17 -11.63
CA PRO A 735 6.83 -3.86 -10.35
C PRO A 735 7.69 -3.06 -9.36
N THR A 736 8.56 -2.18 -9.85
CA THR A 736 9.34 -1.24 -9.03
C THR A 736 8.44 -0.30 -8.19
N THR A 737 7.29 0.13 -8.71
CA THR A 737 6.33 0.98 -7.99
C THR A 737 5.82 0.28 -6.72
N VAL A 738 5.38 -0.97 -6.86
CA VAL A 738 4.92 -1.81 -5.75
C VAL A 738 6.01 -1.99 -4.69
N CYS A 739 7.27 -2.13 -5.11
CA CYS A 739 8.41 -2.24 -4.20
C CYS A 739 8.66 -0.94 -3.40
N ILE A 740 8.44 0.23 -4.01
CA ILE A 740 8.56 1.52 -3.32
C ILE A 740 7.42 1.72 -2.34
N GLU A 741 6.19 1.38 -2.72
CA GLU A 741 5.01 1.46 -1.86
C GLU A 741 5.14 0.56 -0.62
N ILE A 742 5.62 -0.68 -0.79
CA ILE A 742 5.84 -1.57 0.36
C ILE A 742 7.01 -1.11 1.22
N ALA A 743 8.04 -0.48 0.64
CA ALA A 743 9.10 0.15 1.41
C ALA A 743 8.58 1.30 2.28
N ALA A 744 7.67 2.13 1.76
CA ALA A 744 6.99 3.18 2.53
C ALA A 744 6.10 2.60 3.64
N TYR A 745 5.44 1.46 3.39
CA TYR A 745 4.71 0.76 4.45
C TYR A 745 5.66 0.27 5.56
N TYR A 746 6.81 -0.34 5.22
CA TYR A 746 7.79 -0.75 6.22
C TYR A 746 8.42 0.43 6.98
N GLU A 747 8.63 1.57 6.31
CA GLU A 747 9.02 2.84 6.96
C GLU A 747 8.01 3.25 8.04
N SER A 748 6.72 3.18 7.74
CA SER A 748 5.66 3.50 8.70
C SER A 748 5.66 2.57 9.93
N LEU A 749 6.05 1.31 9.75
CA LEU A 749 6.21 0.32 10.84
C LEU A 749 7.58 0.37 11.53
N ARG A 750 8.51 1.25 11.10
CA ARG A 750 9.90 1.33 11.56
C ARG A 750 10.72 0.05 11.35
N LEU A 751 10.46 -0.66 10.24
CA LEU A 751 11.18 -1.88 9.84
C LEU A 751 12.20 -1.60 8.73
N ASP A 752 13.26 -0.87 9.07
CA ASP A 752 14.22 -0.29 8.11
C ASP A 752 14.96 -1.32 7.24
N SER A 753 15.28 -2.49 7.80
CA SER A 753 15.94 -3.56 7.05
C SER A 753 15.05 -4.10 5.94
N LEU A 754 13.77 -4.31 6.21
CA LEU A 754 12.80 -4.76 5.21
C LEU A 754 12.49 -3.67 4.18
N ALA A 755 12.40 -2.41 4.62
CA ALA A 755 12.26 -1.27 3.72
C ALA A 755 13.44 -1.19 2.72
N SER A 756 14.68 -1.37 3.21
CA SER A 756 15.88 -1.39 2.38
C SER A 756 15.87 -2.55 1.38
N ILE A 757 15.50 -3.76 1.82
CA ILE A 757 15.37 -4.94 0.95
C ILE A 757 14.32 -4.70 -0.15
N ALA A 758 13.20 -4.07 0.18
CA ALA A 758 12.17 -3.73 -0.79
C ALA A 758 12.68 -2.72 -1.84
N LEU A 759 13.40 -1.67 -1.42
CA LEU A 759 14.02 -0.71 -2.35
C LEU A 759 15.08 -1.37 -3.25
N GLU A 760 15.92 -2.26 -2.71
CA GLU A 760 16.92 -3.02 -3.48
C GLU A 760 16.25 -3.95 -4.51
N LEU A 761 15.17 -4.63 -4.14
CA LEU A 761 14.39 -5.45 -5.05
C LEU A 761 13.81 -4.59 -6.18
N GLY A 762 13.22 -3.43 -5.86
CA GLY A 762 12.71 -2.48 -6.83
C GLY A 762 13.79 -2.00 -7.81
N ALA A 763 15.00 -1.74 -7.32
CA ALA A 763 16.15 -1.34 -8.14
C ALA A 763 16.61 -2.46 -9.08
N LYS A 764 16.63 -3.72 -8.62
CA LYS A 764 16.95 -4.89 -9.45
C LYS A 764 15.95 -5.13 -10.58
N LEU A 765 14.67 -4.85 -10.33
CA LEU A 765 13.58 -5.00 -11.30
C LEU A 765 13.46 -3.83 -12.30
N MET A 766 14.27 -2.78 -12.10
CA MET A 766 14.20 -1.56 -12.91
C MET A 766 14.70 -1.81 -14.34
N LYS A 767 13.88 -1.44 -15.34
CA LYS A 767 14.30 -1.42 -16.75
C LYS A 767 15.00 -0.10 -17.07
N VAL A 768 16.06 -0.14 -17.90
CA VAL A 768 16.92 1.02 -18.26
C VAL A 768 16.15 2.22 -18.85
N LYS A 769 14.95 2.01 -19.41
CA LYS A 769 14.08 3.06 -19.99
C LYS A 769 12.76 3.26 -19.23
N ALA A 770 12.66 2.80 -17.99
CA ALA A 770 11.43 2.96 -17.20
C ALA A 770 11.20 4.44 -16.86
N VAL A 771 10.02 4.96 -17.18
CA VAL A 771 9.59 6.31 -16.78
C VAL A 771 9.06 6.23 -15.35
N TRP A 772 9.56 7.08 -14.47
CA TRP A 772 9.10 7.17 -13.09
C TRP A 772 8.08 8.29 -12.96
N SER A 773 7.01 8.05 -12.20
CA SER A 773 6.13 9.14 -11.77
C SER A 773 6.85 9.98 -10.72
N THR A 774 6.42 11.24 -10.59
CA THR A 774 6.91 12.15 -9.54
C THR A 774 6.72 11.52 -8.16
N GLU A 775 5.54 10.95 -7.89
CA GLU A 775 5.18 10.28 -6.63
C GLU A 775 6.09 9.08 -6.31
N MET A 776 6.45 8.25 -7.29
CA MET A 776 7.37 7.14 -7.08
C MET A 776 8.75 7.63 -6.63
N TRP A 777 9.24 8.66 -7.31
CA TRP A 777 10.58 9.17 -7.05
C TRP A 777 10.65 9.87 -5.69
N THR A 778 9.64 10.68 -5.35
CA THR A 778 9.56 11.38 -4.06
C THR A 778 9.42 10.39 -2.92
N THR A 779 8.56 9.37 -3.06
CA THR A 779 8.37 8.32 -2.04
C THR A 779 9.65 7.51 -1.83
N GLN A 780 10.34 7.10 -2.91
CA GLN A 780 11.61 6.37 -2.80
C GLN A 780 12.64 7.18 -1.99
N LYS A 781 12.82 8.46 -2.35
CA LYS A 781 13.80 9.36 -1.71
C LYS A 781 13.43 9.67 -0.26
N PHE A 782 12.14 9.81 0.02
CA PHE A 782 11.63 9.99 1.38
C PHE A 782 11.92 8.77 2.27
N VAL A 783 11.66 7.56 1.79
CA VAL A 783 11.94 6.33 2.54
C VAL A 783 13.45 6.19 2.78
N GLN A 784 14.27 6.44 1.76
CA GLN A 784 15.74 6.45 1.90
C GLN A 784 16.20 7.45 2.97
N ALA A 785 15.68 8.67 2.94
CA ALA A 785 16.01 9.69 3.93
C ALA A 785 15.60 9.31 5.36
N SER A 786 14.42 8.69 5.51
CA SER A 786 13.91 8.25 6.81
C SER A 786 14.81 7.19 7.44
N ILE A 787 15.29 6.24 6.64
CA ILE A 787 16.26 5.21 7.05
C ILE A 787 17.60 5.86 7.43
N GLN A 788 18.13 6.76 6.59
CA GLN A 788 19.38 7.48 6.85
C GLN A 788 19.31 8.31 8.15
N LEU A 789 18.19 8.99 8.40
CA LEU A 789 17.96 9.76 9.62
C LEU A 789 18.03 8.87 10.87
N ARG A 790 17.43 7.66 10.83
CA ARG A 790 17.48 6.70 11.94
C ARG A 790 18.87 6.13 12.16
N ASN A 791 19.64 5.96 11.08
CA ASN A 791 21.07 5.59 11.14
C ASN A 791 21.99 6.75 11.55
N GLN A 792 21.45 7.93 11.87
CA GLN A 792 22.20 9.15 12.21
C GLN A 792 23.06 9.72 11.06
N GLU A 793 22.77 9.34 9.81
CA GLU A 793 23.41 9.87 8.61
C GLU A 793 22.73 11.17 8.14
N TYR A 794 22.94 12.26 8.89
CA TYR A 794 22.20 13.51 8.67
C TYR A 794 22.46 14.19 7.32
N GLU A 795 23.67 14.09 6.77
CA GLU A 795 23.98 14.70 5.46
C GLU A 795 23.32 13.96 4.30
N GLY A 796 23.36 12.62 4.31
CA GLY A 796 22.69 11.79 3.31
C GLY A 796 21.17 11.99 3.35
N ALA A 797 20.59 12.03 4.56
CA ALA A 797 19.17 12.31 4.74
C ALA A 797 18.78 13.70 4.19
N TRP A 798 19.60 14.72 4.45
CA TRP A 798 19.38 16.07 3.91
C TRP A 798 19.36 16.09 2.39
N GLN A 799 20.33 15.43 1.73
CA GLN A 799 20.41 15.35 0.27
C GLN A 799 19.21 14.61 -0.33
N SER A 800 18.86 13.45 0.22
CA SER A 800 17.70 12.66 -0.24
C SER A 800 16.39 13.43 -0.10
N LEU A 801 16.20 14.20 0.98
CA LEU A 801 15.02 15.05 1.18
C LEU A 801 15.02 16.26 0.25
N GLN A 802 16.17 16.88 0.03
CA GLN A 802 16.31 17.99 -0.91
C GLN A 802 15.96 17.53 -2.33
N GLU A 803 16.47 16.37 -2.73
CA GLU A 803 16.09 15.69 -3.95
C GLU A 803 14.57 15.52 -4.02
N ALA A 804 13.94 14.86 -3.03
CA ALA A 804 12.48 14.65 -2.97
C ALA A 804 11.69 15.95 -3.22
N ILE A 805 12.05 17.03 -2.52
CA ILE A 805 11.40 18.34 -2.59
C ILE A 805 11.59 19.01 -3.97
N GLU A 806 12.73 18.81 -4.63
CA GLU A 806 12.97 19.36 -5.97
C GLU A 806 12.04 18.76 -7.03
N LYS A 807 11.54 17.54 -6.81
CA LYS A 807 10.54 16.91 -7.68
C LYS A 807 9.11 17.24 -7.30
N ASP A 808 8.81 17.27 -6.01
CA ASP A 808 7.50 17.64 -5.50
C ASP A 808 7.65 18.62 -4.33
N GLN A 809 7.35 19.89 -4.61
CA GLN A 809 7.46 20.97 -3.64
C GLN A 809 6.34 20.92 -2.59
N GLU A 810 5.21 20.26 -2.88
CA GLU A 810 4.05 20.19 -1.99
C GLU A 810 4.10 19.00 -1.03
N TYR A 811 5.16 18.17 -1.12
CA TYR A 811 5.31 16.97 -0.30
C TYR A 811 5.65 17.29 1.17
N ALA A 812 4.60 17.48 1.98
CA ALA A 812 4.66 17.96 3.36
C ALA A 812 5.53 17.08 4.29
N ASP A 813 5.47 15.76 4.13
CA ASP A 813 6.22 14.80 4.94
C ASP A 813 7.75 14.99 4.79
N ALA A 814 8.24 15.25 3.58
CA ALA A 814 9.67 15.52 3.38
C ALA A 814 10.11 16.84 4.00
N TRP A 815 9.28 17.89 3.91
CA TRP A 815 9.54 19.16 4.58
C TRP A 815 9.61 19.01 6.11
N TYR A 816 8.71 18.21 6.69
CA TYR A 816 8.74 17.90 8.12
C TYR A 816 10.04 17.19 8.51
N LEU A 817 10.41 16.09 7.85
CA LEU A 817 11.65 15.38 8.16
C LEU A 817 12.90 16.23 7.92
N LYS A 818 12.89 17.10 6.92
CA LYS A 818 14.00 18.04 6.66
C LYS A 818 14.15 19.05 7.79
N GLY A 819 13.03 19.51 8.36
CA GLY A 819 13.02 20.31 9.59
C GLY A 819 13.66 19.57 10.76
N ILE A 820 13.31 18.29 10.97
CA ILE A 820 13.92 17.44 12.01
C ILE A 820 15.44 17.31 11.79
N VAL A 821 15.89 17.03 10.57
CA VAL A 821 17.32 16.97 10.23
C VAL A 821 18.02 18.30 10.52
N ALA A 822 17.44 19.44 10.13
CA ALA A 822 17.99 20.77 10.40
C ALA A 822 18.12 21.05 11.91
N THR A 823 17.12 20.67 12.71
CA THR A 823 17.18 20.79 14.17
C THR A 823 18.33 19.95 14.75
N ARG A 824 18.54 18.72 14.25
CA ARG A 824 19.66 17.87 14.66
C ARG A 824 21.03 18.42 14.26
N GLN A 825 21.11 19.11 13.12
CA GLN A 825 22.32 19.79 12.65
C GLN A 825 22.54 21.19 13.26
N ILE A 826 21.70 21.63 14.20
CA ILE A 826 21.80 22.96 14.84
C ILE A 826 21.71 24.10 13.79
N LYS A 827 20.82 23.94 12.81
CA LYS A 827 20.50 24.96 11.78
C LYS A 827 19.06 25.47 11.97
N PRO A 828 18.80 26.31 12.98
CA PRO A 828 17.42 26.60 13.40
C PRO A 828 16.63 27.41 12.36
N LEU A 829 17.28 28.31 11.60
CA LEU A 829 16.59 29.10 10.56
C LEU A 829 16.04 28.21 9.44
N ASP A 830 16.80 27.20 9.03
CA ASP A 830 16.37 26.25 7.99
C ASP A 830 15.32 25.27 8.54
N ALA A 831 15.40 24.92 9.83
CA ALA A 831 14.37 24.15 10.52
C ALA A 831 13.03 24.89 10.54
N ILE A 832 13.02 26.16 10.96
CA ILE A 832 11.81 27.00 10.98
C ILE A 832 11.21 27.11 9.58
N LYS A 833 12.02 27.39 8.56
CA LYS A 833 11.54 27.44 7.15
C LYS A 833 10.89 26.12 6.74
N SER A 834 11.56 25.00 6.97
CA SER A 834 11.07 23.68 6.56
C SER A 834 9.78 23.30 7.27
N PHE A 835 9.69 23.53 8.58
CA PHE A 835 8.47 23.28 9.35
C PHE A 835 7.30 24.20 8.94
N ARG A 836 7.56 25.47 8.62
CA ARG A 836 6.52 26.36 8.09
C ARG A 836 5.94 25.85 6.77
N TYR A 837 6.78 25.36 5.86
CA TYR A 837 6.31 24.76 4.61
C TYR A 837 5.52 23.47 4.84
N ALA A 838 5.94 22.63 5.79
CA ALA A 838 5.14 21.47 6.17
C ALA A 838 3.75 21.89 6.72
N LEU A 839 3.71 22.95 7.52
CA LEU A 839 2.47 23.50 8.09
C LEU A 839 1.53 24.11 7.04
N THR A 840 2.05 24.73 5.97
CA THR A 840 1.18 25.25 4.89
C THR A 840 0.45 24.14 4.14
N HIS A 841 0.99 22.93 4.14
CA HIS A 841 0.42 21.73 3.49
C HIS A 841 -0.03 20.68 4.52
N ILE A 842 -0.53 21.12 5.69
CA ILE A 842 -0.90 20.25 6.81
C ILE A 842 -1.94 19.17 6.44
N THR A 843 -2.80 19.41 5.44
CA THR A 843 -3.80 18.43 4.98
C THR A 843 -3.20 17.20 4.32
N HIS A 844 -1.98 17.31 3.80
CA HIS A 844 -1.24 16.22 3.15
C HIS A 844 -0.18 15.60 4.08
N LEU A 845 0.02 16.17 5.27
CA LEU A 845 0.93 15.65 6.27
C LEU A 845 0.29 14.43 6.96
N ARG A 846 1.09 13.41 7.30
CA ARG A 846 0.61 12.31 8.13
C ARG A 846 0.18 12.80 9.51
N GLN A 847 -1.00 12.38 9.97
CA GLN A 847 -1.55 12.73 11.30
C GLN A 847 -0.56 12.51 12.47
N GLU A 848 0.30 11.50 12.37
CA GLU A 848 1.35 11.23 13.39
C GLU A 848 2.36 12.38 13.56
N TYR A 849 2.52 13.25 12.56
CA TYR A 849 3.45 14.38 12.58
C TYR A 849 2.81 15.71 12.97
N HIS A 850 1.49 15.81 13.08
CA HIS A 850 0.81 17.09 13.34
C HIS A 850 1.19 17.70 14.68
N LEU A 851 0.98 16.99 15.80
CA LEU A 851 1.35 17.49 17.12
C LEU A 851 2.88 17.70 17.25
N PRO A 852 3.75 16.75 16.86
CA PRO A 852 5.19 16.98 16.84
C PRO A 852 5.59 18.24 16.05
N LEU A 853 5.00 18.48 14.88
CA LEU A 853 5.31 19.66 14.06
C LEU A 853 5.05 20.95 14.84
N HIS A 854 3.86 21.09 15.43
CA HIS A 854 3.49 22.27 16.20
C HIS A 854 4.39 22.45 17.43
N LEU A 855 4.66 21.38 18.18
CA LEU A 855 5.52 21.46 19.37
C LEU A 855 6.97 21.83 19.03
N HIS A 856 7.56 21.23 17.97
CA HIS A 856 8.91 21.58 17.55
C HIS A 856 9.00 23.01 17.02
N LEU A 857 8.05 23.43 16.18
CA LEU A 857 8.04 24.79 15.63
C LEU A 857 7.80 25.84 16.71
N GLY A 858 6.86 25.60 17.63
CA GLY A 858 6.59 26.47 18.78
C GLY A 858 7.81 26.59 19.70
N ALA A 859 8.49 25.47 20.01
CA ALA A 859 9.72 25.47 20.79
C ALA A 859 10.87 26.24 20.12
N LEU A 860 11.02 26.11 18.79
CA LEU A 860 12.01 26.88 18.03
C LEU A 860 11.72 28.39 18.11
N TYR A 861 10.47 28.81 17.97
CA TYR A 861 10.10 30.21 18.11
C TYR A 861 10.32 30.73 19.54
N MET A 862 10.02 29.94 20.56
CA MET A 862 10.33 30.29 21.96
C MET A 862 11.85 30.47 22.18
N HIS A 863 12.66 29.57 21.65
CA HIS A 863 14.12 29.65 21.75
C HIS A 863 14.67 30.92 21.07
N HIS A 864 14.06 31.36 19.97
CA HIS A 864 14.39 32.61 19.28
C HIS A 864 13.65 33.84 19.82
N GLN A 865 12.97 33.74 20.96
CA GLN A 865 12.23 34.82 21.63
C GLN A 865 11.13 35.45 20.75
N GLN A 866 10.62 34.70 19.76
CA GLN A 866 9.51 35.11 18.89
C GLN A 866 8.17 34.69 19.54
N TRP A 867 7.81 35.37 20.62
CA TRP A 867 6.68 35.00 21.49
C TRP A 867 5.33 35.02 20.76
N SER A 868 5.06 36.02 19.93
CA SER A 868 3.77 36.14 19.22
C SER A 868 3.53 34.98 18.24
N GLU A 869 4.56 34.61 17.46
CA GLU A 869 4.51 33.50 16.53
C GLU A 869 4.40 32.16 17.26
N ALA A 870 5.17 31.98 18.35
CA ALA A 870 5.07 30.78 19.19
C ALA A 870 3.63 30.59 19.73
N LYS A 871 3.02 31.66 20.27
CA LYS A 871 1.64 31.63 20.78
C LYS A 871 0.65 31.21 19.70
N ALA A 872 0.77 31.77 18.49
CA ALA A 872 -0.10 31.43 17.36
C ALA A 872 0.02 29.96 16.95
N ILE A 873 1.24 29.41 16.86
CA ILE A 873 1.46 28.00 16.51
C ILE A 873 0.85 27.06 17.55
N PHE A 874 1.03 27.35 18.85
CA PHE A 874 0.43 26.51 19.89
C PHE A 874 -1.10 26.60 19.91
N LEU A 875 -1.69 27.79 19.70
CA LEU A 875 -3.14 27.94 19.60
C LEU A 875 -3.72 27.19 18.39
N ASN A 876 -3.05 27.24 17.23
CA ASN A 876 -3.44 26.44 16.06
C ASN A 876 -3.44 24.94 16.37
N SER A 877 -2.43 24.47 17.12
CA SER A 877 -2.41 23.07 17.59
C SER A 877 -3.62 22.75 18.47
N CYS A 878 -3.98 23.64 19.40
CA CYS A 878 -5.13 23.45 20.30
C CYS A 878 -6.48 23.44 19.56
N GLU A 879 -6.60 24.19 18.46
CA GLU A 879 -7.77 24.15 17.58
C GLU A 879 -7.89 22.83 16.83
N GLU A 880 -6.77 22.24 16.41
CA GLU A 880 -6.75 20.96 15.71
C GLU A 880 -7.03 19.78 16.66
N ALA A 881 -6.33 19.76 17.79
CA ALA A 881 -6.52 18.79 18.86
C ALA A 881 -6.29 19.48 20.21
N SER A 882 -7.20 19.30 21.16
CA SER A 882 -6.98 19.82 22.51
C SER A 882 -5.93 18.96 23.22
N ASN A 883 -4.71 19.49 23.39
CA ASN A 883 -3.56 18.81 24.01
C ASN A 883 -3.02 19.62 25.18
N ALA A 884 -2.59 18.98 26.26
CA ALA A 884 -2.08 19.69 27.44
C ALA A 884 -0.76 20.42 27.15
N SER A 885 0.08 19.87 26.28
CA SER A 885 1.42 20.37 25.94
C SER A 885 1.37 21.65 25.12
N SER A 886 0.40 21.76 24.20
CA SER A 886 0.21 22.98 23.42
C SER A 886 -0.34 24.09 24.32
N TRP A 887 -1.30 23.79 25.21
CA TRP A 887 -1.77 24.74 26.23
C TRP A 887 -0.68 25.15 27.22
N LEU A 888 0.19 24.22 27.64
CA LEU A 888 1.38 24.52 28.42
C LEU A 888 2.28 25.48 27.65
N GLY A 889 2.56 25.23 26.37
CA GLY A 889 3.32 26.13 25.50
C GLY A 889 2.73 27.55 25.45
N VAL A 890 1.41 27.69 25.27
CA VAL A 890 0.70 28.98 25.36
C VAL A 890 0.92 29.62 26.73
N GLY A 891 0.73 28.88 27.81
CA GLY A 891 0.91 29.36 29.18
C GLY A 891 2.32 29.89 29.45
N VAL A 892 3.35 29.15 29.02
CA VAL A 892 4.75 29.59 29.16
C VAL A 892 5.01 30.85 28.33
N VAL A 893 4.52 30.91 27.09
CA VAL A 893 4.66 32.10 26.25
C VAL A 893 3.97 33.31 26.87
N CYS A 894 2.77 33.16 27.42
CA CYS A 894 2.07 34.23 28.13
C CYS A 894 2.84 34.71 29.37
N ILE A 895 3.44 33.81 30.15
CA ILE A 895 4.33 34.17 31.28
C ILE A 895 5.52 35.00 30.79
N ARG A 896 6.16 34.61 29.69
CA ARG A 896 7.28 35.38 29.11
C ARG A 896 6.87 36.73 28.54
N GLN A 897 5.59 36.89 28.16
CA GLN A 897 4.98 38.16 27.77
C GLN A 897 4.43 38.96 28.96
N GLU A 898 4.57 38.46 30.19
CA GLU A 898 3.98 39.04 31.42
C GLU A 898 2.43 39.12 31.40
N ASP A 899 1.79 38.34 30.53
CA ASP A 899 0.33 38.15 30.48
C ASP A 899 -0.10 37.06 31.47
N TRP A 900 -0.12 37.41 32.75
CA TRP A 900 -0.38 36.47 33.84
C TRP A 900 -1.80 35.87 33.83
N GLU A 901 -2.80 36.66 33.43
CA GLU A 901 -4.19 36.20 33.34
C GLU A 901 -4.37 35.21 32.19
N GLY A 902 -3.83 35.54 31.01
CA GLY A 902 -3.82 34.63 29.87
C GLY A 902 -3.02 33.35 30.15
N ALA A 903 -1.93 33.45 30.92
CA ALA A 903 -1.17 32.29 31.37
C ALA A 903 -1.98 31.38 32.29
N GLU A 904 -2.66 31.92 33.30
CA GLU A 904 -3.48 31.14 34.24
C GLU A 904 -4.60 30.40 33.52
N MET A 905 -5.29 31.07 32.58
CA MET A 905 -6.33 30.43 31.76
C MET A 905 -5.77 29.27 30.94
N ALA A 906 -4.67 29.48 30.22
CA ALA A 906 -4.07 28.44 29.39
C ALA A 906 -3.56 27.25 30.23
N LEU A 907 -2.94 27.52 31.37
CA LEU A 907 -2.43 26.49 32.27
C LEU A 907 -3.56 25.74 32.99
N ALA A 908 -4.68 26.39 33.28
CA ALA A 908 -5.88 25.72 33.81
C ALA A 908 -6.45 24.73 32.79
N GLU A 909 -6.53 25.10 31.51
CA GLU A 909 -6.93 24.18 30.44
C GLU A 909 -5.94 23.01 30.30
N ALA A 910 -4.62 23.30 30.34
CA ALA A 910 -3.60 22.24 30.35
C ALA A 910 -3.79 21.26 31.52
N ASN A 911 -4.13 21.77 32.71
CA ASN A 911 -4.35 20.97 33.91
C ASN A 911 -5.64 20.14 33.84
N ILE A 912 -6.68 20.64 33.18
CA ILE A 912 -7.92 19.87 32.93
C ILE A 912 -7.63 18.65 32.04
N LEU A 913 -6.77 18.83 31.03
CA LEU A 913 -6.39 17.78 30.09
C LEU A 913 -5.41 16.77 30.69
N ASP A 914 -4.45 17.25 31.49
CA ASP A 914 -3.44 16.44 32.17
C ASP A 914 -3.06 16.99 33.54
N ASN A 915 -3.79 16.53 34.56
CA ASN A 915 -3.55 16.94 35.95
C ASN A 915 -2.33 16.29 36.62
N THR A 916 -1.58 15.47 35.88
CA THR A 916 -0.35 14.82 36.37
C THR A 916 0.91 15.49 35.83
N ASN A 917 0.78 16.52 35.00
CA ASN A 917 1.93 17.24 34.45
C ASN A 917 2.54 18.17 35.51
N ALA A 918 3.75 17.82 35.98
CA ALA A 918 4.45 18.58 37.00
C ALA A 918 4.82 20.01 36.56
N GLU A 919 5.12 20.22 35.27
CA GLU A 919 5.46 21.55 34.75
C GLU A 919 4.25 22.47 34.74
N VAL A 920 3.06 21.97 34.37
CA VAL A 920 1.82 22.75 34.42
C VAL A 920 1.56 23.24 35.84
N TRP A 921 1.66 22.37 36.85
CA TRP A 921 1.54 22.77 38.26
C TRP A 921 2.64 23.76 38.69
N GLY A 922 3.86 23.59 38.20
CA GLY A 922 4.96 24.53 38.45
C GLY A 922 4.70 25.92 37.87
N TYR A 923 4.23 26.01 36.63
CA TYR A 923 3.89 27.28 36.00
C TYR A 923 2.63 27.92 36.60
N LEU A 924 1.64 27.13 37.04
CA LEU A 924 0.51 27.63 37.84
C LEU A 924 0.99 28.24 39.16
N THR A 925 1.95 27.59 39.83
CA THR A 925 2.58 28.14 41.03
C THR A 925 3.19 29.50 40.73
N LEU A 926 3.97 29.61 39.65
CA LEU A 926 4.60 30.86 39.24
C LEU A 926 3.55 31.94 38.92
N ALA A 927 2.48 31.60 38.19
CA ALA A 927 1.38 32.53 37.89
C ALA A 927 0.67 33.03 39.16
N CYS A 928 0.46 32.17 40.16
CA CYS A 928 -0.13 32.57 41.44
C CYS A 928 0.80 33.45 42.29
N LEU A 929 2.13 33.25 42.21
CA LEU A 929 3.12 34.08 42.91
C LEU A 929 3.22 35.49 42.31
N HIS A 930 3.11 35.59 40.98
CA HIS A 930 3.26 36.86 40.24
C HIS A 930 1.93 37.56 39.94
N SER A 931 0.77 36.98 40.29
CA SER A 931 -0.51 37.64 40.15
C SER A 931 -0.58 38.91 41.02
N PHE A 932 -1.41 39.87 40.62
CA PHE A 932 -1.64 41.09 41.41
C PHE A 932 -3.09 41.16 41.91
N PRO A 933 -3.35 40.97 43.22
CA PRO A 933 -2.41 40.68 44.32
C PRO A 933 -1.84 39.23 44.28
N PRO A 934 -0.68 38.97 44.91
CA PRO A 934 -0.09 37.62 44.96
C PRO A 934 -0.97 36.68 45.78
N ARG A 935 -1.08 35.43 45.35
CA ARG A 935 -1.95 34.40 45.94
C ARG A 935 -1.12 33.24 46.52
N PRO A 936 -0.45 33.44 47.68
CA PRO A 936 0.52 32.48 48.21
C PRO A 936 -0.08 31.15 48.64
N GLU A 937 -1.32 31.11 49.14
CA GLU A 937 -1.96 29.85 49.55
C GLU A 937 -2.24 28.93 48.35
N GLN A 938 -2.68 29.51 47.24
CA GLN A 938 -2.91 28.77 46.00
C GLN A 938 -1.58 28.33 45.36
N ALA A 939 -0.56 29.19 45.44
CA ALA A 939 0.79 28.84 45.02
C ALA A 939 1.34 27.65 45.83
N ASP A 940 1.18 27.64 47.16
CA ASP A 940 1.63 26.53 48.01
C ASP A 940 0.93 25.20 47.64
N GLN A 941 -0.39 25.24 47.40
CA GLN A 941 -1.15 24.06 46.97
C GLN A 941 -0.70 23.53 45.59
N ALA A 942 -0.50 24.44 44.63
CA ALA A 942 -0.01 24.08 43.30
C ALA A 942 1.42 23.52 43.37
N LEU A 943 2.27 24.10 44.21
CA LEU A 943 3.64 23.65 44.42
C LEU A 943 3.67 22.23 45.00
N GLU A 944 2.84 21.93 46.00
CA GLU A 944 2.75 20.58 46.57
C GLU A 944 2.42 19.54 45.50
N GLN A 945 1.51 19.84 44.58
CA GLN A 945 1.22 18.94 43.46
C GLN A 945 2.39 18.86 42.46
N ALA A 946 3.03 19.98 42.13
CA ALA A 946 4.22 19.99 41.27
C ALA A 946 5.35 19.11 41.83
N LEU A 947 5.58 19.19 43.15
CA LEU A 947 6.60 18.39 43.83
C LEU A 947 6.20 16.92 43.98
N ARG A 948 4.90 16.63 44.12
CA ARG A 948 4.35 15.26 44.13
C ARG A 948 4.56 14.54 42.80
N TYR A 949 4.42 15.25 41.68
CA TYR A 949 4.66 14.72 40.33
C TYR A 949 6.12 14.89 39.87
N GLU A 950 7.04 15.18 40.80
CA GLU A 950 8.49 15.24 40.55
C GLU A 950 8.90 16.31 39.53
N LEU A 951 8.50 17.57 39.73
CA LEU A 951 8.98 18.69 38.93
C LEU A 951 10.52 18.71 38.85
N ALA A 952 11.05 18.50 37.63
CA ALA A 952 12.48 18.37 37.36
C ALA A 952 13.09 19.58 36.62
N ASN A 953 12.26 20.49 36.10
CA ASN A 953 12.72 21.62 35.32
C ASN A 953 13.50 22.62 36.19
N SER A 954 14.82 22.71 35.98
CA SER A 954 15.73 23.47 36.83
C SER A 954 15.50 24.98 36.77
N THR A 955 15.19 25.53 35.59
CA THR A 955 14.94 26.96 35.41
C THR A 955 13.61 27.35 36.06
N LEU A 956 12.57 26.56 35.88
CA LEU A 956 11.27 26.78 36.52
C LEU A 956 11.36 26.69 38.05
N LEU A 957 12.05 25.68 38.58
CA LEU A 957 12.29 25.56 40.04
C LEU A 957 13.01 26.79 40.62
N ARG A 958 13.98 27.36 39.88
CA ARG A 958 14.65 28.60 40.27
C ARG A 958 13.69 29.79 40.23
N GLU A 959 12.89 29.93 39.18
CA GLU A 959 11.92 31.03 39.03
C GLU A 959 10.88 31.00 40.15
N ILE A 960 10.33 29.83 40.47
CA ILE A 960 9.42 29.65 41.62
C ILE A 960 10.15 29.99 42.92
N GLY A 961 11.38 29.51 43.10
CA GLY A 961 12.22 29.85 44.25
C GLY A 961 12.38 31.35 44.43
N ASN A 962 12.68 32.09 43.37
CA ASN A 962 12.78 33.55 43.38
C ASN A 962 11.45 34.23 43.76
N GLY A 963 10.31 33.71 43.29
CA GLY A 963 8.99 34.19 43.70
C GLY A 963 8.75 34.04 45.20
N TYR A 964 9.19 32.92 45.81
CA TYR A 964 9.14 32.74 47.26
C TYR A 964 10.14 33.59 48.04
N VAL A 965 11.32 33.90 47.46
CA VAL A 965 12.24 34.90 48.02
C VAL A 965 11.57 36.26 48.11
N ALA A 966 10.82 36.68 47.08
CA ALA A 966 10.08 37.94 47.08
C ALA A 966 8.96 38.00 48.13
N LEU A 967 8.45 36.84 48.57
CA LEU A 967 7.47 36.71 49.65
C LEU A 967 8.10 36.46 51.04
N GLU A 968 9.44 36.57 51.16
CA GLU A 968 10.22 36.31 52.37
C GLU A 968 10.08 34.88 52.94
N LYS A 969 9.55 33.92 52.17
CA LYS A 969 9.49 32.49 52.52
C LYS A 969 10.81 31.80 52.16
N LEU A 970 11.86 32.10 52.90
CA LEU A 970 13.24 31.68 52.57
C LEU A 970 13.47 30.16 52.64
N GLU A 971 12.83 29.45 53.57
CA GLU A 971 13.01 27.98 53.72
C GLU A 971 12.47 27.20 52.50
N THR A 972 11.29 27.58 52.00
CA THR A 972 10.73 26.96 50.79
C THR A 972 11.58 27.29 49.57
N ALA A 973 12.03 28.54 49.45
CA ALA A 973 12.94 28.97 48.39
C ALA A 973 14.26 28.17 48.39
N GLU A 974 14.88 27.98 49.56
CA GLU A 974 16.10 27.17 49.71
C GLU A 974 15.87 25.73 49.22
N GLY A 975 14.79 25.09 49.66
CA GLY A 975 14.43 23.73 49.24
C GLY A 975 14.27 23.59 47.73
N LEU A 976 13.63 24.56 47.09
CA LEU A 976 13.44 24.60 45.64
C LEU A 976 14.75 24.84 44.87
N LEU A 977 15.59 25.76 45.34
CA LEU A 977 16.88 26.07 44.72
C LEU A 977 17.85 24.88 44.82
N ARG A 978 17.88 24.18 45.96
CA ARG A 978 18.64 22.93 46.09
C ARG A 978 18.14 21.87 45.12
N ARG A 979 16.82 21.72 44.98
CA ARG A 979 16.21 20.77 44.04
C ARG A 979 16.51 21.15 42.58
N SER A 980 16.50 22.44 42.24
CA SER A 980 16.93 22.97 40.94
C SER A 980 18.37 22.55 40.62
N LEU A 981 19.31 22.73 41.57
CA LEU A 981 20.72 22.34 41.41
C LEU A 981 20.96 20.84 41.28
N VAL A 982 20.04 19.99 41.77
CA VAL A 982 20.10 18.53 41.51
C VAL A 982 19.85 18.22 40.04
N HIS A 983 18.99 18.99 39.38
CA HIS A 983 18.59 18.76 37.98
C HIS A 983 19.39 19.59 36.96
N GLY A 984 20.02 20.69 37.38
CA GLY A 984 20.88 21.50 36.52
C GLY A 984 21.76 22.45 37.33
N ASP A 985 23.07 22.30 37.20
CA ASP A 985 24.02 23.18 37.88
C ASP A 985 24.16 24.51 37.13
N SER A 986 23.92 25.62 37.82
CA SER A 986 23.97 26.97 37.26
C SER A 986 24.61 27.91 38.27
N SER A 987 25.58 28.71 37.82
CA SER A 987 26.21 29.77 38.63
C SER A 987 25.16 30.72 39.20
N LEU A 988 24.16 31.10 38.39
CA LEU A 988 23.05 31.96 38.79
C LEU A 988 22.19 31.31 39.89
N THR A 989 21.83 30.03 39.76
CA THR A 989 21.05 29.32 40.80
C THR A 989 21.85 29.16 42.10
N ARG A 990 23.17 28.96 42.02
CA ARG A 990 24.04 28.90 43.21
C ARG A 990 24.16 30.25 43.90
N LYS A 991 24.28 31.33 43.12
CA LYS A 991 24.26 32.70 43.62
C LYS A 991 22.96 32.97 44.39
N THR A 992 21.80 32.67 43.81
CA THR A 992 20.51 32.89 44.49
C THR A 992 20.35 32.02 45.73
N LEU A 993 20.83 30.76 45.71
CA LEU A 993 20.85 29.91 46.91
C LEU A 993 21.74 30.50 48.01
N ALA A 994 22.91 31.02 47.65
CA ALA A 994 23.82 31.65 48.59
C ALA A 994 23.26 32.95 49.17
N ASP A 995 22.55 33.76 48.36
CA ASP A 995 21.81 34.94 48.81
C ASP A 995 20.73 34.55 49.85
N VAL A 996 19.95 33.49 49.58
CA VAL A 996 18.93 32.96 50.50
C VAL A 996 19.56 32.45 51.81
N LEU A 997 20.63 31.67 51.73
CA LEU A 997 21.35 31.14 52.91
C LEU A 997 21.97 32.28 53.75
N SER A 998 22.48 33.32 53.08
CA SER A 998 22.98 34.52 53.75
C SER A 998 21.85 35.23 54.51
N ALA A 999 20.67 35.37 53.89
CA ALA A 999 19.50 35.98 54.53
C ALA A 999 18.95 35.14 55.72
N GLN A 1000 19.15 33.82 55.69
CA GLN A 1000 18.85 32.91 56.81
C GLN A 1000 19.93 32.90 57.92
N ASN A 1001 20.96 33.75 57.83
CA ASN A 1001 22.14 33.78 58.73
C ASN A 1001 23.01 32.52 58.69
N CYS A 1002 22.98 31.75 57.60
CA CYS A 1002 23.85 30.58 57.40
C CYS A 1002 25.10 30.95 56.57
N ALA A 1003 25.93 31.82 57.14
CA ALA A 1003 27.04 32.46 56.42
C ALA A 1003 28.10 31.47 55.89
N GLU A 1004 28.51 30.44 56.65
CA GLU A 1004 29.51 29.47 56.17
C GLU A 1004 29.00 28.67 54.95
N THR A 1005 27.74 28.22 54.97
CA THR A 1005 27.16 27.48 53.86
C THR A 1005 26.91 28.38 52.65
N ALA A 1006 26.53 29.64 52.87
CA ALA A 1006 26.40 30.63 51.79
C ALA A 1006 27.75 30.90 51.12
N LEU A 1007 28.84 31.03 51.89
CA LEU A 1007 30.19 31.18 51.36
C LEU A 1007 30.58 30.03 50.42
N ILE A 1008 30.30 28.78 50.83
CA ILE A 1008 30.59 27.59 50.02
C ILE A 1008 29.84 27.64 48.68
N GLU A 1009 28.56 28.02 48.68
CA GLU A 1009 27.79 28.11 47.44
C GLU A 1009 28.23 29.29 46.56
N TYR A 1010 28.63 30.44 47.12
CA TYR A 1010 29.25 31.51 46.35
C TYR A 1010 30.59 31.09 45.73
N GLN A 1011 31.44 30.38 46.46
CA GLN A 1011 32.70 29.84 45.94
C GLN A 1011 32.45 28.85 44.79
N ARG A 1012 31.41 28.02 44.90
CA ARG A 1012 30.98 27.12 43.82
C ARG A 1012 30.42 27.88 42.62
N ALA A 1013 29.68 28.96 42.84
CA ALA A 1013 29.22 29.84 41.77
C ALA A 1013 30.40 30.49 41.04
N LEU A 1014 31.39 30.99 41.77
CA LEU A 1014 32.63 31.58 41.24
C LEU A 1014 33.42 30.59 40.37
N ALA A 1015 33.48 29.31 40.75
CA ALA A 1015 34.21 28.30 39.98
C ALA A 1015 33.64 28.09 38.57
N ARG A 1016 32.37 28.45 38.32
CA ARG A 1016 31.68 28.30 37.04
C ARG A 1016 31.20 29.62 36.43
N CYS A 1017 31.71 30.75 36.93
CA CYS A 1017 31.40 32.07 36.42
C CYS A 1017 32.34 32.42 35.27
N GLU A 1018 31.79 32.63 34.07
CA GLU A 1018 32.54 32.99 32.86
C GLU A 1018 32.69 34.50 32.69
N SER A 1019 31.68 35.29 33.06
CA SER A 1019 31.71 36.75 32.98
C SER A 1019 32.62 37.34 34.07
N MET A 1020 33.55 38.23 33.68
CA MET A 1020 34.43 38.93 34.62
C MET A 1020 33.65 39.87 35.55
N ASP A 1021 32.63 40.56 35.03
CA ASP A 1021 31.74 41.44 35.81
C ASP A 1021 30.95 40.66 36.87
N GLU A 1022 30.31 39.56 36.47
CA GLU A 1022 29.57 38.71 37.41
C GLU A 1022 30.50 38.08 38.45
N ARG A 1023 31.74 37.77 38.05
CA ARG A 1023 32.77 37.22 38.93
C ARG A 1023 33.21 38.26 39.96
N ALA A 1024 33.38 39.52 39.56
CA ALA A 1024 33.66 40.62 40.48
C ALA A 1024 32.52 40.82 41.50
N GLU A 1025 31.27 40.82 41.04
CA GLU A 1025 30.10 40.93 41.92
C GLU A 1025 30.05 39.79 42.94
N LEU A 1026 30.26 38.54 42.50
CA LEU A 1026 30.31 37.37 43.38
C LEU A 1026 31.46 37.43 44.39
N LEU A 1027 32.65 37.89 43.97
CA LEU A 1027 33.80 38.08 44.87
C LEU A 1027 33.48 39.15 45.92
N SER A 1028 32.86 40.27 45.53
CA SER A 1028 32.42 41.32 46.46
C SER A 1028 31.41 40.79 47.50
N LYS A 1029 30.45 39.96 47.08
CA LYS A 1029 29.53 39.27 48.01
C LYS A 1029 30.29 38.34 48.98
N CYS A 1030 31.31 37.61 48.51
CA CYS A 1030 32.15 36.79 49.39
C CYS A 1030 32.92 37.62 50.42
N VAL A 1031 33.47 38.78 50.01
CA VAL A 1031 34.17 39.70 50.91
C VAL A 1031 33.25 40.15 52.05
N GLY A 1032 32.05 40.64 51.71
CA GLY A 1032 31.07 41.07 52.71
C GLY A 1032 30.71 39.95 53.69
N LEU A 1033 30.59 38.71 53.20
CA LEU A 1033 30.32 37.55 54.05
C LEU A 1033 31.51 37.14 54.93
N LEU A 1034 32.74 37.19 54.41
CA LEU A 1034 33.95 36.87 55.17
C LEU A 1034 34.19 37.88 56.29
N GLU A 1035 33.88 39.16 56.05
CA GLU A 1035 33.93 40.21 57.08
C GLU A 1035 32.90 39.98 58.19
N THR A 1036 31.68 39.55 57.86
CA THR A 1036 30.66 39.23 58.88
C THR A 1036 31.03 37.98 59.71
N ILE A 1037 31.73 37.01 59.11
CA ILE A 1037 32.26 35.81 59.80
C ILE A 1037 33.54 36.15 60.61
N GLY A 1038 34.22 37.26 60.32
CA GLY A 1038 35.46 37.68 60.99
C GLY A 1038 36.76 37.13 60.37
N ARG A 1039 36.71 36.62 59.12
CA ARG A 1039 37.87 36.11 58.36
C ARG A 1039 38.48 37.21 57.49
N PHE A 1040 39.03 38.24 58.14
CA PHE A 1040 39.51 39.46 57.47
C PHE A 1040 40.67 39.25 56.49
N GLU A 1041 41.55 38.27 56.74
CA GLU A 1041 42.68 37.97 55.84
C GLU A 1041 42.18 37.46 54.48
N GLU A 1042 41.30 36.46 54.47
CA GLU A 1042 40.66 35.97 53.26
C GLU A 1042 39.77 37.02 52.60
N ALA A 1043 39.09 37.86 53.38
CA ALA A 1043 38.31 38.96 52.84
C ALA A 1043 39.19 39.95 52.05
N ASN A 1044 40.42 40.21 52.49
CA ASN A 1044 41.36 41.06 51.75
C ASN A 1044 41.84 40.39 50.46
N GLU A 1045 42.13 39.09 50.47
CA GLU A 1045 42.51 38.34 49.25
C GLU A 1045 41.39 38.40 48.20
N TYR A 1046 40.14 38.14 48.60
CA TYR A 1046 38.99 38.19 47.69
C TYR A 1046 38.71 39.61 47.19
N ARG A 1047 39.03 40.64 47.99
CA ARG A 1047 38.90 42.05 47.61
C ARG A 1047 39.92 42.44 46.53
N GLU A 1048 41.17 41.99 46.66
CA GLU A 1048 42.18 42.19 45.61
C GLU A 1048 41.80 41.47 44.31
N MET A 1049 41.28 40.24 44.43
CA MET A 1049 40.76 39.50 43.28
C MET A 1049 39.58 40.21 42.61
N ALA A 1050 38.66 40.79 43.39
CA ALA A 1050 37.51 41.53 42.86
C ALA A 1050 37.96 42.75 42.05
N LEU A 1051 38.86 43.56 42.61
CA LEU A 1051 39.41 44.75 41.93
C LEU A 1051 40.08 44.39 40.60
N HIS A 1052 40.88 43.32 40.59
CA HIS A 1052 41.51 42.86 39.35
C HIS A 1052 40.48 42.42 38.29
N GLN A 1053 39.37 41.79 38.69
CA GLN A 1053 38.31 41.40 37.75
C GLN A 1053 37.51 42.62 37.25
N GLU A 1054 37.24 43.61 38.09
CA GLU A 1054 36.60 44.87 37.69
C GLU A 1054 37.45 45.66 36.68
N GLU A 1055 38.77 45.75 36.92
CA GLU A 1055 39.71 46.37 35.98
C GLU A 1055 39.74 45.61 34.63
N GLY A 1056 39.74 44.27 34.70
CA GLY A 1056 39.65 43.40 33.53
C GLY A 1056 38.37 43.62 32.72
N ALA A 1057 37.22 43.63 33.38
CA ALA A 1057 35.93 43.83 32.73
C ALA A 1057 35.76 45.23 32.14
N ALA A 1058 36.24 46.27 32.84
CA ALA A 1058 36.27 47.62 32.30
C ALA A 1058 37.14 47.72 31.03
N SER A 1059 38.26 46.99 30.97
CA SER A 1059 39.10 46.94 29.77
C SER A 1059 38.43 46.20 28.59
N GLU A 1060 37.68 45.13 28.87
CA GLU A 1060 36.90 44.38 27.88
C GLU A 1060 35.74 45.23 27.33
N ALA A 1061 35.03 45.97 28.19
CA ALA A 1061 33.97 46.88 27.78
C ALA A 1061 34.46 48.01 26.86
N VAL A 1062 35.66 48.55 27.12
CA VAL A 1062 36.29 49.57 26.27
C VAL A 1062 36.69 48.99 24.91
N MET A 1063 37.22 47.76 24.86
CA MET A 1063 37.54 47.07 23.60
C MET A 1063 36.29 46.85 22.74
N LEU A 1064 35.20 46.36 23.35
CA LEU A 1064 33.92 46.14 22.66
C LEU A 1064 33.26 47.44 22.17
N GLN A 1065 33.47 48.57 22.87
CA GLN A 1065 33.03 49.88 22.39
C GLN A 1065 33.83 50.33 21.16
N ASN A 1066 35.15 50.17 21.17
CA ASN A 1066 36.01 50.51 20.02
C ASN A 1066 35.69 49.62 18.80
N ASP A 1067 35.40 48.33 18.99
CA ASP A 1067 35.01 47.44 17.89
C ASP A 1067 33.65 47.81 17.29
N LYS A 1068 32.68 48.23 18.12
CA LYS A 1068 31.39 48.77 17.63
C LYS A 1068 31.54 50.09 16.90
N GLU A 1069 32.41 50.98 17.36
CA GLU A 1069 32.71 52.24 16.66
C GLU A 1069 33.36 51.96 15.29
N ASN A 1070 34.26 50.98 15.20
CA ASN A 1070 34.84 50.54 13.93
C ASN A 1070 33.80 49.88 13.00
N GLU A 1071 32.89 49.06 13.52
CA GLU A 1071 31.80 48.47 12.72
C GLU A 1071 30.84 49.54 12.17
N ILE A 1072 30.48 50.54 12.99
CA ILE A 1072 29.64 51.67 12.57
C ILE A 1072 30.35 52.53 11.52
N GLU A 1073 31.66 52.75 11.63
CA GLU A 1073 32.45 53.42 10.59
C GLU A 1073 32.44 52.62 9.28
N THR A 1074 32.62 51.29 9.33
CA THR A 1074 32.56 50.44 8.11
C THR A 1074 31.17 50.33 7.48
N GLU A 1075 30.09 50.31 8.27
CA GLU A 1075 28.72 50.38 7.75
C GLU A 1075 28.43 51.75 7.13
N SER A 1076 28.91 52.84 7.74
CA SER A 1076 28.75 54.19 7.20
C SER A 1076 29.50 54.39 5.87
N ASP A 1077 30.68 53.79 5.72
CA ASP A 1077 31.45 53.78 4.48
C ASP A 1077 30.78 52.91 3.40
N SER A 1078 30.13 51.79 3.78
CA SER A 1078 29.36 50.95 2.86
C SER A 1078 28.09 51.64 2.33
N ILE A 1079 27.41 52.42 3.17
CA ILE A 1079 26.24 53.21 2.82
C ILE A 1079 26.64 54.42 1.94
N ALA A 1080 27.82 55.00 2.17
CA ALA A 1080 28.37 56.05 1.32
C ALA A 1080 28.81 55.53 -0.07
N ALA A 1081 29.25 54.27 -0.17
CA ALA A 1081 29.58 53.62 -1.44
C ALA A 1081 28.33 53.26 -2.27
N ASN A 1082 27.24 52.83 -1.63
CA ASN A 1082 25.97 52.53 -2.32
C ASN A 1082 25.22 53.77 -2.83
N ASN A 1083 25.46 54.96 -2.29
CA ASN A 1083 24.88 56.22 -2.79
C ASN A 1083 25.69 56.87 -3.93
N LYS A 1084 26.76 56.22 -4.42
CA LYS A 1084 27.59 56.66 -5.55
C LYS A 1084 27.55 55.72 -6.77
N MET A 1085 26.76 54.65 -6.72
CA MET A 1085 26.30 53.88 -7.90
C MET A 1085 24.85 54.23 -8.18
#